data_AF-A0A842MQ12-F1
#
_entry.id   AF-A0A842MQ12-F1
#
_cell.length_a   1.000
_cell.length_b   1.000
_cell.length_c   1.000
_cell.angle_alpha   90.00
_cell.angle_beta   90.00
_cell.angle_gamma   90.00
#
_symmetry.space_group_name_H-M   'P 1'
#
loop_
_entity.id
_entity.type
_entity.pdbx_description
1 polymer ?
#
loop_
_entity_poly.entity_id
_entity_poly.type
_entity_poly.pdbx_seq_one_letter_code
_entity_poly.pdbx_strand_id
1 'polypeptide(L)'
;MKKIFVIAIAFILFPFSFNNGKSQTREIFPVIVSDENPFYALIATPAALFYDENIHVKPLLVENFSNPSKAVERFKRLYEMNDTIIISDKDVVNASIDISKIWKRSDEAIIIKNNLEGYKLGVAIACLGSYKNIPIFVANKIGEIEERLKEMGIKRTYVCGDIDGYGEAIKFGSIEEVNDFMIKFLKEKFGEIKYIVITNPIDIENARVIEKIEYNFSGKINSGSTLHGLNILKSGFNYSSTHNFRVPYDGFVVIRIELINKDSGDVEKWGDRLFLHLSTPDNITFLYASTAGGVPEIDENGNITTDKLVYQTCIFNKPGEYTAEVIGTWIVKRQGEYEMKIEIEKVDRGNFPLMRDLSSLASYVASYHKGIVFADDFSFAGGENTDIEGLIYPVSNEKLVKPCNEHILKIHEKINSLLMNISGLKNLKDLQQYYANNPAHIAIMGDTTMIPMFYYNNPDSDYVSGQGTASDFIYGDIDPNPADLENDSFTYYPFQENAVGRITGYDAQDCSALIARTIFYTHIVDKLGEWKNNATVQTGTGIEFQMIPVISPLMNILKSFIGFGPVRNEPTKFPTGESKFINERISDDFSRNGFNVFSAKGLDAQRVGLLINRKGGEYQLKSNYIFAFNHGTYYLYEAGDMLEFDQFGLGLKTGLSGKGSFDVRHVINMEYNPSVAFIESCLVGKIEGLIPENCLSQTYIHAGVNSFVASTRYTADPGYLEPGLIFKGFGIYGYINASINLKMHGKYPDLHFGALLAEDFIIDLIENNSSVGIALRNAKNKYLPKDANSTFLWTPPLYFSGDPFEVIGWNFQPEETNALDKKYVCLHEFTLYGDPAFNPCSISECCVRF
;
A
#
# COMPACT_ATOMS: atom_id res chain seq x y z
N MET A 1 73.21 -35.24 8.61
CA MET A 1 72.45 -35.52 7.37
C MET A 1 71.03 -36.08 7.57
N LYS A 2 70.58 -36.47 8.78
CA LYS A 2 69.17 -36.93 9.01
C LYS A 2 68.16 -35.83 9.42
N LYS A 3 68.61 -34.58 9.69
CA LYS A 3 67.71 -33.46 10.06
C LYS A 3 67.27 -32.59 8.87
N ILE A 4 67.89 -32.72 7.70
CA ILE A 4 67.53 -31.95 6.50
C ILE A 4 66.43 -32.67 5.68
N PHE A 5 66.32 -34.00 5.80
CA PHE A 5 65.33 -34.78 5.06
C PHE A 5 63.91 -34.70 5.65
N VAL A 6 63.78 -34.39 6.95
CA VAL A 6 62.47 -34.29 7.62
C VAL A 6 61.79 -32.94 7.33
N ILE A 7 62.57 -31.89 7.05
CA ILE A 7 62.02 -30.57 6.68
C ILE A 7 61.56 -30.55 5.21
N ALA A 8 62.18 -31.33 4.33
CA ALA A 8 61.80 -31.43 2.93
C ALA A 8 60.47 -32.20 2.70
N ILE A 9 60.14 -33.17 3.57
CA ILE A 9 58.89 -33.94 3.46
C ILE A 9 57.70 -33.19 4.10
N ALA A 10 57.95 -32.31 5.07
CA ALA A 10 56.91 -31.47 5.67
C ALA A 10 56.36 -30.40 4.71
N PHE A 11 57.12 -30.01 3.67
CA PHE A 11 56.66 -29.05 2.65
C PHE A 11 55.91 -29.70 1.47
N ILE A 12 55.93 -31.03 1.34
CA ILE A 12 55.27 -31.77 0.23
C ILE A 12 53.87 -32.28 0.64
N LEU A 13 53.50 -32.18 1.92
CA LEU A 13 52.20 -32.65 2.45
C LEU A 13 51.23 -31.52 2.82
N PHE A 14 51.50 -30.27 2.41
CA PHE A 14 50.44 -29.25 2.43
C PHE A 14 49.45 -29.57 1.29
N PRO A 15 48.14 -29.73 1.57
CA PRO A 15 47.18 -29.73 0.51
C PRO A 15 47.31 -28.39 -0.20
N PHE A 16 47.66 -28.42 -1.49
CA PHE A 16 47.39 -27.31 -2.38
C PHE A 16 45.87 -27.10 -2.32
N SER A 17 45.43 -26.24 -1.41
CA SER A 17 44.15 -25.57 -1.54
C SER A 17 44.26 -24.82 -2.86
N PHE A 18 43.60 -25.33 -3.88
CA PHE A 18 43.26 -24.52 -5.04
C PHE A 18 42.50 -23.33 -4.49
N ASN A 19 43.20 -22.20 -4.40
CA ASN A 19 42.59 -20.91 -4.18
C ASN A 19 41.84 -20.61 -5.49
N ASN A 20 40.65 -21.21 -5.65
CA ASN A 20 39.67 -20.82 -6.65
C ASN A 20 39.52 -19.31 -6.50
N GLY A 21 39.76 -18.57 -7.58
CA GLY A 21 39.87 -17.11 -7.57
C GLY A 21 38.64 -16.45 -6.94
N LYS A 22 38.67 -16.25 -5.63
CA LYS A 22 37.69 -15.44 -4.91
C LYS A 22 37.99 -13.97 -5.22
N SER A 23 36.95 -13.23 -5.58
CA SER A 23 36.95 -11.76 -5.60
C SER A 23 37.58 -11.23 -4.30
N GLN A 24 38.52 -10.29 -4.39
CA GLN A 24 39.15 -9.69 -3.21
C GLN A 24 38.08 -8.95 -2.38
N THR A 25 38.23 -8.99 -1.05
CA THR A 25 37.42 -8.18 -0.12
C THR A 25 37.51 -6.71 -0.53
N ARG A 26 36.36 -6.08 -0.78
CA ARG A 26 36.23 -4.70 -1.25
C ARG A 26 35.48 -3.85 -0.24
N GLU A 27 35.78 -2.56 -0.19
CA GLU A 27 34.99 -1.60 0.58
C GLU A 27 33.57 -1.47 -0.01
N ILE A 28 32.61 -1.23 0.87
CA ILE A 28 31.20 -1.06 0.53
C ILE A 28 30.77 0.38 0.76
N PHE A 29 30.05 0.94 -0.21
CA PHE A 29 29.66 2.34 -0.23
C PHE A 29 28.14 2.46 -0.39
N PRO A 30 27.50 3.47 0.21
CA PRO A 30 26.16 3.87 -0.20
C PRO A 30 26.18 4.28 -1.67
N VAL A 31 25.08 4.02 -2.39
CA VAL A 31 24.94 4.35 -3.81
C VAL A 31 23.66 5.13 -4.04
N ILE A 32 23.74 6.21 -4.82
CA ILE A 32 22.58 6.95 -5.33
C ILE A 32 22.64 6.90 -6.85
N VAL A 33 21.54 6.49 -7.47
CA VAL A 33 21.40 6.41 -8.92
C VAL A 33 20.30 7.34 -9.41
N SER A 34 20.47 7.85 -10.62
CA SER A 34 19.45 8.68 -11.30
C SER A 34 18.20 7.86 -11.61
N ASP A 35 17.02 8.47 -11.46
CA ASP A 35 15.73 7.91 -11.90
C ASP A 35 15.57 7.88 -13.43
N GLU A 36 16.46 8.54 -14.17
CA GLU A 36 16.42 8.62 -15.64
C GLU A 36 16.60 7.27 -16.36
N ASN A 37 17.19 6.26 -15.70
CA ASN A 37 17.41 4.96 -16.31
C ASN A 37 17.30 3.81 -15.28
N PRO A 38 16.32 2.90 -15.44
CA PRO A 38 16.06 1.83 -14.47
C PRO A 38 17.19 0.80 -14.37
N PHE A 39 18.06 0.70 -15.37
CA PHE A 39 19.23 -0.18 -15.30
C PHE A 39 20.26 0.25 -14.25
N TYR A 40 20.27 1.53 -13.84
CA TYR A 40 21.26 2.00 -12.87
C TYR A 40 21.13 1.30 -11.52
N ALA A 41 19.90 1.10 -11.03
CA ALA A 41 19.67 0.37 -9.78
C ALA A 41 20.11 -1.10 -9.91
N LEU A 42 19.90 -1.73 -11.06
CA LEU A 42 20.36 -3.11 -11.32
C LEU A 42 21.89 -3.22 -11.26
N ILE A 43 22.63 -2.37 -11.96
CA ILE A 43 24.11 -2.42 -11.94
C ILE A 43 24.69 -2.01 -10.57
N ALA A 44 23.97 -1.16 -9.83
CA ALA A 44 24.36 -0.69 -8.50
C ALA A 44 24.07 -1.70 -7.39
N THR A 45 23.09 -2.59 -7.58
CA THR A 45 22.70 -3.62 -6.61
C THR A 45 23.90 -4.40 -6.05
N PRO A 46 24.76 -5.04 -6.85
CA PRO A 46 25.92 -5.74 -6.33
C PRO A 46 26.91 -4.79 -5.68
N ALA A 47 27.02 -3.53 -6.12
CA ALA A 47 27.94 -2.55 -5.52
C ALA A 47 27.52 -2.17 -4.09
N ALA A 48 26.22 -2.01 -3.85
CA ALA A 48 25.60 -1.63 -2.58
C ALA A 48 25.32 -2.83 -1.64
N LEU A 49 25.29 -4.06 -2.16
CA LEU A 49 25.04 -5.26 -1.38
C LEU A 49 25.76 -6.47 -1.98
N PHE A 50 26.60 -7.17 -1.20
CA PHE A 50 27.27 -8.39 -1.67
C PHE A 50 27.62 -9.38 -0.55
N TYR A 51 28.01 -10.58 -0.96
CA TYR A 51 28.43 -11.67 -0.07
C TYR A 51 29.86 -12.13 -0.35
N ASP A 52 30.66 -12.31 0.70
CA ASP A 52 31.93 -13.06 0.68
C ASP A 52 31.82 -14.35 1.52
N GLU A 53 31.56 -14.18 2.81
CA GLU A 53 31.15 -15.16 3.84
C GLU A 53 30.04 -14.54 4.72
N ASN A 54 30.04 -13.21 4.87
CA ASN A 54 28.97 -12.43 5.50
C ASN A 54 28.27 -11.55 4.45
N ILE A 55 27.11 -11.01 4.82
CA ILE A 55 26.47 -9.94 4.05
C ILE A 55 27.18 -8.61 4.33
N HIS A 56 27.47 -7.87 3.27
CA HIS A 56 27.83 -6.46 3.34
C HIS A 56 26.71 -5.67 2.68
N VAL A 57 26.12 -4.70 3.39
CA VAL A 57 25.00 -3.90 2.88
C VAL A 57 25.15 -2.41 3.19
N LYS A 58 24.86 -1.57 2.20
CA LYS A 58 24.77 -0.11 2.29
C LYS A 58 23.57 0.39 1.48
N PRO A 59 23.01 1.58 1.78
CA PRO A 59 21.82 2.08 1.09
C PRO A 59 22.02 2.18 -0.42
N LEU A 60 21.01 1.76 -1.17
CA LEU A 60 20.83 2.05 -2.59
C LEU A 60 19.58 2.91 -2.74
N LEU A 61 19.75 4.14 -3.22
CA LEU A 61 18.66 5.09 -3.45
C LEU A 61 18.55 5.42 -4.94
N VAL A 62 17.32 5.61 -5.40
CA VAL A 62 16.99 6.19 -6.69
C VAL A 62 16.56 7.63 -6.46
N GLU A 63 17.04 8.56 -7.27
CA GLU A 63 16.80 9.99 -7.08
C GLU A 63 16.69 10.73 -8.41
N ASN A 64 15.69 11.58 -8.51
CA ASN A 64 15.66 12.65 -9.48
C ASN A 64 16.53 13.80 -8.97
N PHE A 65 17.72 13.98 -9.53
CA PHE A 65 18.66 15.01 -9.04
C PHE A 65 18.15 16.45 -9.24
N SER A 66 17.16 16.67 -10.11
CA SER A 66 16.56 17.99 -10.33
C SER A 66 15.38 18.28 -9.40
N ASN A 67 14.67 17.24 -8.96
CA ASN A 67 13.53 17.32 -8.05
C ASN A 67 13.48 16.09 -7.13
N PRO A 68 14.41 15.97 -6.15
CA PRO A 68 14.48 14.79 -5.30
C PRO A 68 13.20 14.57 -4.51
N SER A 69 12.76 13.32 -4.38
CA SER A 69 11.66 12.99 -3.48
C SER A 69 11.99 13.35 -2.02
N LYS A 70 11.03 13.96 -1.31
CA LYS A 70 11.14 14.22 0.14
C LYS A 70 11.38 12.95 0.95
N ALA A 71 10.91 11.79 0.49
CA ALA A 71 11.16 10.50 1.14
C ALA A 71 12.66 10.15 1.13
N VAL A 72 13.33 10.37 0.01
CA VAL A 72 14.77 10.15 -0.17
C VAL A 72 15.57 11.15 0.68
N GLU A 73 15.21 12.44 0.62
CA GLU A 73 15.85 13.46 1.44
C GLU A 73 15.74 13.18 2.95
N ARG A 74 14.56 12.72 3.40
CA ARG A 74 14.33 12.35 4.80
C ARG A 74 15.22 11.18 5.20
N PHE A 75 15.31 10.14 4.38
CA PHE A 75 16.22 9.02 4.65
C PHE A 75 17.67 9.48 4.77
N LYS A 76 18.15 10.33 3.87
CA LYS A 76 19.52 10.89 3.92
C LYS A 76 19.80 11.59 5.25
N ARG A 77 18.84 12.36 5.78
CA ARG A 77 18.94 13.04 7.10
C ARG A 77 19.02 12.06 8.26
N LEU A 78 18.22 10.99 8.23
CA LEU A 78 18.16 9.99 9.32
C LEU A 78 19.38 9.07 9.33
N TYR A 79 19.87 8.66 8.16
CA TYR A 79 20.97 7.70 8.05
C TYR A 79 22.36 8.35 8.11
N GLU A 80 22.51 9.60 7.68
CA GLU A 80 23.79 10.32 7.54
C GLU A 80 24.73 9.67 6.50
N MET A 81 24.38 9.76 5.22
CA MET A 81 25.18 9.19 4.13
C MET A 81 26.52 9.92 3.94
N ASN A 82 27.63 9.18 4.03
CA ASN A 82 28.99 9.63 3.71
C ASN A 82 29.59 8.76 2.59
N ASP A 83 30.60 9.27 1.87
CA ASP A 83 31.38 8.53 0.85
C ASP A 83 30.49 7.78 -0.17
N THR A 84 29.52 8.49 -0.73
CA THR A 84 28.48 7.92 -1.59
C THR A 84 28.91 7.88 -3.06
N ILE A 85 28.67 6.75 -3.73
CA ILE A 85 28.82 6.62 -5.18
C ILE A 85 27.57 7.19 -5.85
N ILE A 86 27.77 8.09 -6.81
CA ILE A 86 26.69 8.72 -7.58
C ILE A 86 26.77 8.27 -9.04
N ILE A 87 25.64 7.81 -9.59
CA ILE A 87 25.48 7.42 -10.99
C ILE A 87 24.37 8.27 -11.61
N SER A 88 24.76 9.31 -12.34
CA SER A 88 23.89 10.21 -13.09
C SER A 88 24.57 10.63 -14.39
N ASP A 89 23.80 11.20 -15.33
CA ASP A 89 24.31 11.91 -16.51
C ASP A 89 25.27 11.10 -17.40
N LYS A 90 25.09 9.77 -17.47
CA LYS A 90 25.91 8.86 -18.27
C LYS A 90 25.04 8.07 -19.25
N ASP A 91 25.67 7.51 -20.27
CA ASP A 91 25.05 6.38 -20.96
C ASP A 91 25.19 5.12 -20.08
N VAL A 92 24.19 4.24 -20.10
CA VAL A 92 24.13 3.05 -19.24
C VAL A 92 25.32 2.11 -19.43
N VAL A 93 25.89 2.03 -20.64
CA VAL A 93 27.08 1.21 -20.91
C VAL A 93 28.27 1.77 -20.15
N ASN A 94 28.51 3.08 -20.26
CA ASN A 94 29.59 3.75 -19.55
C ASN A 94 29.40 3.72 -18.03
N ALA A 95 28.15 3.89 -17.54
CA ALA A 95 27.82 3.77 -16.14
C ALA A 95 28.19 2.37 -15.60
N SER A 96 27.88 1.31 -16.35
CA SER A 96 28.22 -0.06 -15.97
C SER A 96 29.72 -0.33 -15.98
N ILE A 97 30.47 0.24 -16.93
CA ILE A 97 31.95 0.18 -16.94
C ILE A 97 32.52 0.92 -15.73
N ASP A 98 32.03 2.12 -15.43
CA ASP A 98 32.53 2.94 -14.33
C ASP A 98 32.30 2.28 -12.98
N ILE A 99 31.09 1.79 -12.70
CA ILE A 99 30.81 1.12 -11.43
C ILE A 99 31.59 -0.19 -11.31
N SER A 100 31.89 -0.87 -12.43
CA SER A 100 32.71 -2.08 -12.41
C SER A 100 34.15 -1.85 -11.90
N LYS A 101 34.62 -0.59 -11.83
CA LYS A 101 35.96 -0.23 -11.32
C LYS A 101 36.15 -0.56 -9.84
N ILE A 102 35.06 -0.73 -9.09
CA ILE A 102 35.12 -1.19 -7.69
C ILE A 102 35.71 -2.61 -7.62
N TRP A 103 35.54 -3.42 -8.66
CA TRP A 103 36.16 -4.73 -8.78
C TRP A 103 37.52 -4.63 -9.50
N LYS A 104 38.60 -4.89 -8.77
CA LYS A 104 39.96 -4.97 -9.34
C LYS A 104 40.13 -6.21 -10.25
N ARG A 105 39.48 -7.31 -9.89
CA ARG A 105 39.49 -8.59 -10.61
C ARG A 105 38.19 -9.33 -10.33
N SER A 106 37.64 -10.01 -11.33
CA SER A 106 36.54 -10.96 -11.16
C SER A 106 36.71 -12.10 -12.18
N ASP A 107 36.40 -13.33 -11.81
CA ASP A 107 36.41 -14.44 -12.77
C ASP A 107 35.08 -14.56 -13.52
N GLU A 108 34.02 -13.89 -13.04
CA GLU A 108 32.68 -13.96 -13.61
C GLU A 108 32.01 -12.59 -13.69
N ALA A 109 31.05 -12.41 -14.60
CA ALA A 109 30.24 -11.20 -14.72
C ALA A 109 28.83 -11.52 -15.27
N ILE A 110 27.89 -10.60 -15.07
CA ILE A 110 26.58 -10.62 -15.74
C ILE A 110 26.61 -9.60 -16.87
N ILE A 111 26.07 -9.96 -18.03
CA ILE A 111 25.93 -9.08 -19.20
C ILE A 111 24.45 -9.01 -19.55
N ILE A 112 23.91 -7.79 -19.56
CA ILE A 112 22.52 -7.52 -19.88
C ILE A 112 22.46 -6.70 -21.17
N LYS A 113 21.65 -7.14 -22.12
CA LYS A 113 21.35 -6.36 -23.33
C LYS A 113 20.58 -5.09 -22.96
N ASN A 114 21.01 -3.94 -23.49
CA ASN A 114 20.35 -2.65 -23.28
C ASN A 114 19.02 -2.53 -24.07
N ASN A 115 18.01 -3.28 -23.67
CA ASN A 115 16.63 -3.20 -24.18
C ASN A 115 15.65 -3.83 -23.15
N LEU A 116 14.35 -3.78 -23.43
CA LEU A 116 13.33 -4.34 -22.52
C LEU A 116 13.51 -5.84 -22.26
N GLU A 117 13.87 -6.62 -23.27
CA GLU A 117 14.06 -8.07 -23.10
C GLU A 117 15.25 -8.40 -22.20
N GLY A 118 16.37 -7.70 -22.39
CA GLY A 118 17.51 -7.76 -21.48
C GLY A 118 17.14 -7.28 -20.08
N TYR A 119 16.37 -6.20 -19.96
CA TYR A 119 15.89 -5.69 -18.67
C TYR A 119 15.05 -6.73 -17.92
N LYS A 120 14.07 -7.36 -18.57
CA LYS A 120 13.22 -8.43 -17.98
C LYS A 120 14.06 -9.53 -17.35
N LEU A 121 14.97 -10.12 -18.13
CA LEU A 121 15.87 -11.17 -17.67
C LEU A 121 16.87 -10.66 -16.61
N GLY A 122 17.33 -9.41 -16.78
CA GLY A 122 18.25 -8.72 -15.88
C GLY A 122 17.69 -8.51 -14.49
N VAL A 123 16.44 -8.06 -14.37
CA VAL A 123 15.72 -7.89 -13.10
C VAL A 123 15.66 -9.21 -12.32
N ALA A 124 15.37 -10.32 -13.02
CA ALA A 124 15.28 -11.65 -12.41
C ALA A 124 16.64 -12.18 -11.89
N ILE A 125 17.74 -11.89 -12.60
CA ILE A 125 19.06 -12.46 -12.27
C ILE A 125 20.00 -11.52 -11.50
N ALA A 126 19.76 -10.21 -11.45
CA ALA A 126 20.74 -9.24 -10.93
C ALA A 126 21.15 -9.52 -9.47
N CYS A 127 20.28 -10.10 -8.65
CA CYS A 127 20.62 -10.57 -7.29
C CYS A 127 21.78 -11.59 -7.26
N LEU A 128 22.00 -12.37 -8.33
CA LEU A 128 23.18 -13.23 -8.50
C LEU A 128 24.49 -12.42 -8.41
N GLY A 129 24.48 -11.18 -8.91
CA GLY A 129 25.59 -10.25 -8.81
C GLY A 129 26.03 -10.05 -7.36
N SER A 130 25.06 -9.80 -6.46
CA SER A 130 25.27 -9.67 -5.02
C SER A 130 25.75 -10.98 -4.41
N TYR A 131 25.09 -12.10 -4.71
CA TYR A 131 25.40 -13.39 -4.12
C TYR A 131 26.77 -13.94 -4.50
N LYS A 132 27.27 -13.60 -5.70
CA LYS A 132 28.60 -14.01 -6.18
C LYS A 132 29.64 -12.91 -6.03
N ASN A 133 29.24 -11.71 -5.64
CA ASN A 133 30.07 -10.50 -5.63
C ASN A 133 30.75 -10.25 -6.98
N ILE A 134 29.94 -10.22 -8.05
CA ILE A 134 30.39 -10.03 -9.44
C ILE A 134 29.75 -8.78 -10.06
N PRO A 135 30.44 -8.11 -11.00
CA PRO A 135 29.91 -6.93 -11.68
C PRO A 135 28.77 -7.29 -12.65
N ILE A 136 27.90 -6.31 -12.90
CA ILE A 136 26.87 -6.36 -13.94
C ILE A 136 27.21 -5.30 -14.99
N PHE A 137 27.23 -5.72 -16.25
CA PHE A 137 27.44 -4.85 -17.40
C PHE A 137 26.15 -4.76 -18.21
N VAL A 138 25.87 -3.56 -18.72
CA VAL A 138 24.80 -3.33 -19.68
C VAL A 138 25.45 -2.90 -20.99
N ALA A 139 25.08 -3.52 -22.11
CA ALA A 139 25.70 -3.24 -23.39
C ALA A 139 24.72 -3.45 -24.55
N ASN A 140 24.98 -2.77 -25.67
CA ASN A 140 24.33 -3.08 -26.94
C ASN A 140 25.06 -4.20 -27.67
N LYS A 141 26.39 -4.24 -27.56
CA LYS A 141 27.26 -5.24 -28.19
C LYS A 141 28.48 -5.48 -27.31
N ILE A 142 29.02 -6.69 -27.37
CA ILE A 142 30.11 -7.10 -26.48
C ILE A 142 31.35 -6.21 -26.60
N GLY A 143 31.64 -5.71 -27.82
CA GLY A 143 32.81 -4.86 -28.08
C GLY A 143 32.83 -3.54 -27.32
N GLU A 144 31.70 -3.09 -26.75
CA GLU A 144 31.65 -1.88 -25.92
C GLU A 144 32.22 -2.09 -24.51
N ILE A 145 32.21 -3.33 -24.01
CA ILE A 145 32.66 -3.69 -22.66
C ILE A 145 33.84 -4.67 -22.66
N GLU A 146 34.23 -5.20 -23.83
CA GLU A 146 35.21 -6.28 -23.97
C GLU A 146 36.58 -5.94 -23.36
N GLU A 147 37.08 -4.70 -23.53
CA GLU A 147 38.34 -4.26 -22.93
C GLU A 147 38.28 -4.37 -21.41
N ARG A 148 37.20 -3.88 -20.80
CA ARG A 148 37.01 -3.94 -19.36
C ARG A 148 36.89 -5.38 -18.85
N LEU A 149 36.17 -6.25 -19.57
CA LEU A 149 36.06 -7.67 -19.24
C LEU A 149 37.45 -8.37 -19.28
N LYS A 150 38.29 -8.03 -20.26
CA LYS A 150 39.68 -8.51 -20.37
C LYS A 150 40.54 -8.03 -19.19
N GLU A 151 40.49 -6.74 -18.88
CA GLU A 151 41.24 -6.15 -17.75
C GLU A 151 40.92 -6.82 -16.42
N MET A 152 39.63 -7.10 -16.19
CA MET A 152 39.17 -7.72 -14.95
C MET A 152 39.47 -9.22 -14.86
N GLY A 153 39.88 -9.84 -15.97
CA GLY A 153 40.17 -11.27 -16.04
C GLY A 153 38.92 -12.16 -16.05
N ILE A 154 37.79 -11.66 -16.55
CA ILE A 154 36.55 -12.43 -16.65
C ILE A 154 36.78 -13.70 -17.49
N LYS A 155 36.24 -14.83 -17.06
CA LYS A 155 36.33 -16.12 -17.76
C LYS A 155 34.96 -16.68 -18.12
N ARG A 156 33.93 -16.34 -17.35
CA ARG A 156 32.55 -16.78 -17.55
C ARG A 156 31.59 -15.61 -17.47
N THR A 157 30.54 -15.64 -18.29
CA THR A 157 29.48 -14.63 -18.26
C THR A 157 28.09 -15.25 -18.21
N TYR A 158 27.22 -14.65 -17.41
CA TYR A 158 25.78 -14.88 -17.42
C TYR A 158 25.14 -13.85 -18.33
N VAL A 159 24.42 -14.27 -19.36
CA VAL A 159 24.00 -13.39 -20.46
C VAL A 159 22.48 -13.32 -20.54
N CYS A 160 21.96 -12.10 -20.47
CA CYS A 160 20.54 -11.77 -20.50
C CYS A 160 20.20 -11.01 -21.79
N GLY A 161 19.34 -11.63 -22.61
CA GLY A 161 18.90 -11.10 -23.90
C GLY A 161 19.80 -11.49 -25.07
N ASP A 162 19.41 -11.06 -26.27
CA ASP A 162 20.13 -11.37 -27.51
C ASP A 162 21.41 -10.52 -27.66
N ILE A 163 22.45 -10.94 -26.94
CA ILE A 163 23.80 -10.39 -26.99
C ILE A 163 24.83 -11.52 -26.92
N ASP A 164 26.02 -11.27 -27.46
CA ASP A 164 27.16 -12.16 -27.32
C ASP A 164 27.70 -12.15 -25.89
N GLY A 165 28.09 -13.34 -25.41
CA GLY A 165 28.79 -13.49 -24.14
C GLY A 165 30.31 -13.32 -24.29
N TYR A 166 31.02 -13.39 -23.17
CA TYR A 166 32.48 -13.34 -23.13
C TYR A 166 33.05 -14.50 -22.32
N GLY A 167 34.01 -15.22 -22.90
CA GLY A 167 34.51 -16.48 -22.32
C GLY A 167 33.47 -17.60 -22.37
N GLU A 168 33.31 -18.35 -21.27
CA GLU A 168 32.24 -19.34 -21.11
C GLU A 168 30.91 -18.63 -20.85
N ALA A 169 29.96 -18.70 -21.78
CA ALA A 169 28.68 -18.00 -21.66
C ALA A 169 27.54 -18.94 -21.25
N ILE A 170 26.84 -18.62 -20.17
CA ILE A 170 25.53 -19.18 -19.82
C ILE A 170 24.49 -18.16 -20.29
N LYS A 171 23.79 -18.46 -21.36
CA LYS A 171 22.74 -17.60 -21.91
C LYS A 171 21.39 -18.01 -21.35
N PHE A 172 20.58 -17.02 -20.97
CA PHE A 172 19.19 -17.22 -20.56
C PHE A 172 18.27 -16.71 -21.65
N GLY A 173 17.38 -17.57 -22.12
CA GLY A 173 16.36 -17.25 -23.12
C GLY A 173 14.98 -16.95 -22.52
N SER A 174 14.75 -17.30 -21.25
CA SER A 174 13.48 -17.02 -20.58
C SER A 174 13.63 -16.81 -19.07
N ILE A 175 12.58 -16.26 -18.45
CA ILE A 175 12.50 -16.07 -17.00
C ILE A 175 12.50 -17.40 -16.25
N GLU A 176 11.84 -18.43 -16.79
CA GLU A 176 11.82 -19.76 -16.19
C GLU A 176 13.23 -20.35 -16.07
N GLU A 177 14.05 -20.20 -17.12
CA GLU A 177 15.45 -20.66 -17.09
C GLU A 177 16.27 -19.92 -16.02
N VAL A 178 16.05 -18.60 -15.86
CA VAL A 178 16.68 -17.81 -14.80
C VAL A 178 16.23 -18.31 -13.42
N ASN A 179 14.93 -18.51 -13.21
CA ASN A 179 14.38 -18.94 -11.94
C ASN A 179 14.89 -20.33 -11.54
N ASP A 180 14.88 -21.30 -12.46
CA ASP A 180 15.42 -22.65 -12.20
C ASP A 180 16.90 -22.61 -11.81
N PHE A 181 17.70 -21.81 -12.51
CA PHE A 181 19.10 -21.60 -12.18
C PHE A 181 19.25 -20.97 -10.78
N MET A 182 18.50 -19.91 -10.49
CA MET A 182 18.57 -19.19 -9.22
C MET A 182 18.11 -20.05 -8.05
N ILE A 183 17.04 -20.82 -8.18
CA ILE A 183 16.56 -21.75 -7.14
C ILE A 183 17.64 -22.76 -6.79
N LYS A 184 18.26 -23.38 -7.80
CA LYS A 184 19.36 -24.34 -7.59
C LYS A 184 20.53 -23.67 -6.88
N PHE A 185 20.97 -22.52 -7.38
CA PHE A 185 22.09 -21.77 -6.81
C PHE A 185 21.84 -21.35 -5.37
N LEU A 186 20.65 -20.80 -5.07
CA LEU A 186 20.29 -20.33 -3.73
C LEU A 186 20.17 -21.47 -2.73
N LYS A 187 19.59 -22.62 -3.11
CA LYS A 187 19.58 -23.83 -2.27
C LYS A 187 20.99 -24.31 -1.97
N GLU A 188 21.88 -24.32 -2.98
CA GLU A 188 23.29 -24.70 -2.79
C GLU A 188 24.04 -23.72 -1.88
N LYS A 189 23.76 -22.41 -1.97
CA LYS A 189 24.47 -21.35 -1.23
C LYS A 189 23.93 -21.13 0.19
N PHE A 190 22.62 -21.11 0.37
CA PHE A 190 21.94 -20.69 1.60
C PHE A 190 21.10 -21.79 2.26
N GLY A 191 20.86 -22.92 1.57
CA GLY A 191 20.09 -24.05 2.08
C GLY A 191 18.57 -23.92 1.96
N GLU A 192 18.03 -22.69 2.02
CA GLU A 192 16.60 -22.42 1.90
C GLU A 192 16.33 -21.10 1.16
N ILE A 193 15.10 -20.94 0.67
CA ILE A 193 14.59 -19.73 0.03
C ILE A 193 13.25 -19.41 0.68
N LYS A 194 13.20 -18.32 1.46
CA LYS A 194 12.00 -17.90 2.21
C LYS A 194 11.44 -16.55 1.76
N TYR A 195 12.10 -15.88 0.83
CA TYR A 195 11.70 -14.54 0.38
C TYR A 195 11.58 -14.52 -1.15
N ILE A 196 10.43 -14.08 -1.65
CA ILE A 196 10.11 -14.00 -3.07
C ILE A 196 9.66 -12.57 -3.36
N VAL A 197 10.30 -11.91 -4.32
CA VAL A 197 9.84 -10.62 -4.83
C VAL A 197 9.10 -10.85 -6.13
N ILE A 198 7.82 -10.55 -6.18
CA ILE A 198 7.03 -10.52 -7.42
C ILE A 198 7.11 -9.12 -8.00
N THR A 199 7.54 -8.98 -9.24
CA THR A 199 7.63 -7.68 -9.91
C THR A 199 7.25 -7.79 -11.39
N ASN A 200 6.87 -6.68 -12.02
CA ASN A 200 6.59 -6.64 -13.45
C ASN A 200 7.55 -5.68 -14.16
N PRO A 201 8.52 -6.17 -14.94
CA PRO A 201 9.53 -5.32 -15.58
C PRO A 201 9.00 -4.39 -16.69
N ILE A 202 7.72 -4.47 -17.08
CA ILE A 202 7.15 -3.50 -18.04
C ILE A 202 6.77 -2.17 -17.36
N ASP A 203 6.94 -2.05 -16.05
CA ASP A 203 6.72 -0.83 -15.27
C ASP A 203 7.68 0.33 -15.60
N ILE A 204 8.60 0.10 -16.54
CA ILE A 204 9.47 1.11 -17.15
C ILE A 204 8.87 1.70 -18.44
N GLU A 205 7.79 1.10 -18.96
CA GLU A 205 7.17 1.51 -20.22
C GLU A 205 5.95 2.40 -20.01
N ASN A 206 6.07 3.67 -20.41
CA ASN A 206 4.96 4.61 -20.39
C ASN A 206 4.11 4.52 -21.66
N ALA A 207 2.82 4.84 -21.52
CA ALA A 207 1.96 5.05 -22.67
C ALA A 207 2.39 6.30 -23.45
N ARG A 208 2.38 6.20 -24.79
CA ARG A 208 2.74 7.33 -25.65
C ARG A 208 1.48 8.05 -26.11
N VAL A 209 1.45 9.36 -25.90
CA VAL A 209 0.37 10.23 -26.38
C VAL A 209 0.43 10.35 -27.90
N ILE A 210 -0.66 9.97 -28.56
CA ILE A 210 -0.85 10.04 -30.01
C ILE A 210 -1.52 11.35 -30.40
N GLU A 211 -2.62 11.68 -29.70
CA GLU A 211 -3.43 12.87 -29.93
C GLU A 211 -3.87 13.45 -28.58
N LYS A 212 -3.99 14.78 -28.50
CA LYS A 212 -4.37 15.49 -27.27
C LYS A 212 -5.36 16.61 -27.58
N ILE A 213 -6.39 16.74 -26.74
CA ILE A 213 -7.23 17.95 -26.67
C ILE A 213 -7.33 18.41 -25.21
N GLU A 214 -7.66 19.69 -25.03
CA GLU A 214 -7.76 20.31 -23.71
C GLU A 214 -9.05 21.11 -23.60
N TYR A 215 -9.65 21.06 -22.41
CA TYR A 215 -10.77 21.89 -21.99
C TYR A 215 -10.36 22.69 -20.76
N ASN A 216 -10.79 23.95 -20.70
CA ASN A 216 -10.54 24.81 -19.56
C ASN A 216 -11.88 25.36 -19.07
N PHE A 217 -12.14 25.16 -17.78
CA PHE A 217 -13.31 25.64 -17.10
C PHE A 217 -12.88 26.51 -15.92
N SER A 218 -13.70 27.51 -15.62
CA SER A 218 -13.59 28.27 -14.38
C SER A 218 -14.99 28.61 -13.93
N GLY A 219 -15.14 28.78 -12.61
CA GLY A 219 -16.46 29.01 -12.04
C GLY A 219 -16.38 29.69 -10.69
N LYS A 220 -17.53 30.25 -10.30
CA LYS A 220 -17.77 30.81 -8.97
C LYS A 220 -19.03 30.17 -8.41
N ILE A 221 -18.90 29.51 -7.25
CA ILE A 221 -19.98 28.74 -6.63
C ILE A 221 -20.19 29.19 -5.19
N ASN A 222 -21.41 29.03 -4.66
CA ASN A 222 -21.68 29.27 -3.25
C ASN A 222 -21.02 28.17 -2.40
N SER A 223 -20.62 28.52 -1.18
CA SER A 223 -20.13 27.50 -0.25
C SER A 223 -21.27 26.57 0.20
N GLY A 224 -20.99 25.27 0.19
CA GLY A 224 -21.82 24.23 0.80
C GLY A 224 -21.70 24.09 2.33
N SER A 225 -20.93 24.96 3.04
CA SER A 225 -20.80 24.85 4.50
C SER A 225 -22.13 25.16 5.21
N THR A 226 -22.57 24.25 6.08
CA THR A 226 -23.81 24.37 6.86
C THR A 226 -23.79 25.52 7.87
N LEU A 227 -22.61 26.07 8.23
CA LEU A 227 -22.47 27.28 9.05
C LEU A 227 -23.08 28.51 8.37
N HIS A 228 -23.25 28.48 7.05
CA HIS A 228 -23.96 29.49 6.28
C HIS A 228 -25.46 29.15 6.10
N GLY A 229 -26.08 28.32 6.93
CA GLY A 229 -27.45 27.80 6.72
C GLY A 229 -28.53 28.85 6.43
N LEU A 230 -28.45 30.04 7.03
CA LEU A 230 -29.34 31.18 6.73
C LEU A 230 -29.09 31.81 5.36
N ASN A 231 -27.87 31.67 4.84
CA ASN A 231 -27.43 32.09 3.53
C ASN A 231 -27.84 31.09 2.46
N ILE A 232 -27.70 29.77 2.69
CA ILE A 232 -28.16 28.71 1.76
C ILE A 232 -29.66 28.87 1.45
N LEU A 233 -30.47 29.16 2.48
CA LEU A 233 -31.90 29.46 2.33
C LEU A 233 -32.20 30.74 1.55
N LYS A 234 -31.26 31.70 1.47
CA LYS A 234 -31.42 33.01 0.82
C LYS A 234 -30.77 33.11 -0.56
N SER A 235 -29.66 32.43 -0.80
CA SER A 235 -28.87 32.49 -2.06
C SER A 235 -29.21 31.37 -3.04
N GLY A 236 -30.08 30.44 -2.65
CA GLY A 236 -30.41 29.24 -3.42
C GLY A 236 -29.32 28.16 -3.32
N PHE A 237 -29.68 26.92 -3.68
CA PHE A 237 -28.83 25.72 -3.63
C PHE A 237 -27.74 25.66 -4.72
N ASN A 238 -27.24 26.81 -5.20
CA ASN A 238 -26.22 26.87 -6.26
C ASN A 238 -24.80 26.68 -5.70
N TYR A 239 -24.55 25.54 -5.04
CA TYR A 239 -23.26 25.18 -4.41
C TYR A 239 -22.42 24.21 -5.27
N SER A 240 -22.94 23.80 -6.42
CA SER A 240 -22.22 22.98 -7.40
C SER A 240 -22.22 23.66 -8.77
N SER A 241 -21.23 23.33 -9.59
CA SER A 241 -21.20 23.71 -11.00
C SER A 241 -20.80 22.50 -11.83
N THR A 242 -21.62 22.21 -12.83
CA THR A 242 -21.48 21.05 -13.72
C THR A 242 -20.91 21.50 -15.07
N HIS A 243 -19.88 20.79 -15.53
CA HIS A 243 -19.21 21.02 -16.81
C HIS A 243 -19.25 19.74 -17.64
N ASN A 244 -19.61 19.87 -18.91
CA ASN A 244 -19.58 18.75 -19.84
C ASN A 244 -18.37 18.87 -20.75
N PHE A 245 -17.70 17.75 -21.00
CA PHE A 245 -16.58 17.67 -21.93
C PHE A 245 -16.69 16.41 -22.78
N ARG A 246 -16.26 16.49 -24.04
CA ARG A 246 -16.37 15.37 -24.98
C ARG A 246 -15.06 14.61 -25.07
N VAL A 247 -15.14 13.28 -24.95
CA VAL A 247 -14.07 12.36 -25.33
C VAL A 247 -14.35 11.89 -26.77
N PRO A 248 -13.54 12.30 -27.77
CA PRO A 248 -13.86 12.05 -29.18
C PRO A 248 -13.19 10.80 -29.76
N TYR A 249 -12.32 10.13 -29.00
CA TYR A 249 -11.46 9.06 -29.51
C TYR A 249 -11.98 7.68 -29.12
N ASP A 250 -11.86 6.74 -30.05
CA ASP A 250 -11.84 5.31 -29.78
C ASP A 250 -10.43 4.85 -29.37
N GLY A 251 -10.33 3.61 -28.86
CA GLY A 251 -9.12 3.04 -28.29
C GLY A 251 -8.90 3.47 -26.85
N PHE A 252 -7.63 3.51 -26.43
CA PHE A 252 -7.24 3.95 -25.09
C PHE A 252 -7.19 5.48 -24.99
N VAL A 253 -7.88 6.02 -23.99
CA VAL A 253 -7.92 7.45 -23.72
C VAL A 253 -7.69 7.72 -22.26
N VAL A 254 -6.65 8.51 -21.96
CA VAL A 254 -6.37 9.01 -20.62
C VAL A 254 -7.10 10.34 -20.43
N ILE A 255 -7.85 10.43 -19.33
CA ILE A 255 -8.49 11.66 -18.86
C ILE A 255 -7.66 12.17 -17.68
N ARG A 256 -7.02 13.32 -17.84
CA ARG A 256 -6.30 14.03 -16.76
C ARG A 256 -7.07 15.26 -16.36
N ILE A 257 -7.25 15.47 -15.07
CA ILE A 257 -7.95 16.63 -14.53
C ILE A 257 -7.06 17.30 -13.49
N GLU A 258 -6.86 18.60 -13.66
CA GLU A 258 -6.30 19.49 -12.64
C GLU A 258 -7.40 20.43 -12.16
N LEU A 259 -7.75 20.37 -10.88
CA LEU A 259 -8.72 21.23 -10.22
C LEU A 259 -8.00 22.10 -9.18
N ILE A 260 -8.09 23.41 -9.32
CA ILE A 260 -7.40 24.40 -8.48
C ILE A 260 -8.44 25.23 -7.73
N ASN A 261 -8.27 25.34 -6.42
CA ASN A 261 -9.01 26.27 -5.57
C ASN A 261 -8.35 27.65 -5.63
N LYS A 262 -8.96 28.61 -6.33
CA LYS A 262 -8.40 29.97 -6.45
C LYS A 262 -8.47 30.75 -5.13
N ASP A 263 -9.24 30.23 -4.18
CA ASP A 263 -9.38 30.74 -2.82
C ASP A 263 -8.59 29.89 -1.80
N SER A 264 -7.36 29.49 -2.15
CA SER A 264 -6.47 28.64 -1.34
C SER A 264 -6.04 29.25 0.01
N GLY A 265 -6.15 30.57 0.17
CA GLY A 265 -5.76 31.26 1.40
C GLY A 265 -6.52 30.73 2.62
N ASP A 266 -5.79 30.40 3.69
CA ASP A 266 -6.30 29.83 4.95
C ASP A 266 -6.93 28.42 4.85
N VAL A 267 -6.75 27.67 3.75
CA VAL A 267 -7.28 26.29 3.62
C VAL A 267 -6.83 25.39 4.77
N GLU A 268 -5.57 25.44 5.18
CA GLU A 268 -5.05 24.68 6.32
C GLU A 268 -5.72 25.05 7.65
N LYS A 269 -6.11 26.32 7.78
CA LYS A 269 -6.70 26.85 9.00
C LYS A 269 -8.15 26.44 9.17
N TRP A 270 -8.88 26.28 8.07
CA TRP A 270 -10.32 26.03 8.08
C TRP A 270 -10.72 24.63 7.60
N GLY A 271 -9.89 23.97 6.79
CA GLY A 271 -10.24 22.69 6.16
C GLY A 271 -11.08 22.84 4.89
N ASP A 272 -11.05 24.02 4.29
CA ASP A 272 -11.74 24.34 3.04
C ASP A 272 -11.29 23.38 1.93
N ARG A 273 -12.20 23.04 1.00
CA ARG A 273 -11.87 22.13 -0.10
C ARG A 273 -12.87 22.21 -1.23
N LEU A 274 -12.40 21.83 -2.41
CA LEU A 274 -13.25 21.52 -3.55
C LEU A 274 -13.43 20.01 -3.66
N PHE A 275 -14.61 19.56 -4.04
CA PHE A 275 -14.91 18.19 -4.42
C PHE A 275 -15.07 18.10 -5.93
N LEU A 276 -14.65 16.98 -6.49
CA LEU A 276 -14.78 16.64 -7.90
C LEU A 276 -15.55 15.33 -8.01
N HIS A 277 -16.66 15.36 -8.75
CA HIS A 277 -17.38 14.17 -9.18
C HIS A 277 -17.26 13.99 -10.68
N LEU A 278 -16.98 12.76 -11.14
CA LEU A 278 -16.94 12.43 -12.56
C LEU A 278 -17.97 11.36 -12.89
N SER A 279 -18.69 11.58 -13.99
CA SER A 279 -19.67 10.64 -14.52
C SER A 279 -19.41 10.33 -15.99
N THR A 280 -19.66 9.07 -16.36
CA THR A 280 -19.58 8.58 -17.74
C THR A 280 -20.75 9.08 -18.59
N PRO A 281 -20.73 8.90 -19.93
CA PRO A 281 -21.87 9.22 -20.80
C PRO A 281 -23.16 8.47 -20.46
N ASP A 282 -23.05 7.34 -19.75
CA ASP A 282 -24.19 6.55 -19.28
C ASP A 282 -24.72 7.04 -17.91
N ASN A 283 -24.28 8.21 -17.44
CA ASN A 283 -24.57 8.79 -16.12
C ASN A 283 -24.13 7.91 -14.93
N ILE A 284 -23.08 7.10 -15.12
CA ILE A 284 -22.48 6.34 -14.02
C ILE A 284 -21.39 7.20 -13.39
N THR A 285 -21.57 7.58 -12.13
CA THR A 285 -20.56 8.28 -11.35
C THR A 285 -19.51 7.31 -10.84
N PHE A 286 -18.24 7.57 -11.16
CA PHE A 286 -17.13 6.65 -10.87
C PHE A 286 -16.01 7.28 -10.03
N LEU A 287 -16.05 8.59 -9.81
CA LEU A 287 -15.08 9.29 -8.97
C LEU A 287 -15.80 10.21 -8.00
N TYR A 288 -15.45 10.10 -6.72
CA TYR A 288 -15.60 11.15 -5.71
C TYR A 288 -14.22 11.48 -5.14
N ALA A 289 -13.72 12.68 -5.44
CA ALA A 289 -12.40 13.16 -5.01
C ALA A 289 -12.50 14.57 -4.41
N SER A 290 -11.40 15.05 -3.84
CA SER A 290 -11.31 16.41 -3.33
C SER A 290 -9.89 16.94 -3.44
N THR A 291 -9.72 18.27 -3.42
CA THR A 291 -8.39 18.91 -3.25
C THR A 291 -7.66 18.45 -1.99
N ALA A 292 -8.37 17.91 -0.99
CA ALA A 292 -7.78 17.22 0.15
C ALA A 292 -6.99 15.96 -0.21
N GLY A 293 -7.33 15.31 -1.32
CA GLY A 293 -6.62 14.17 -1.87
C GLY A 293 -5.54 14.54 -2.87
N GLY A 294 -5.22 15.82 -3.05
CA GLY A 294 -4.17 16.27 -3.95
C GLY A 294 -2.93 16.74 -3.21
N VAL A 295 -1.81 16.80 -3.95
CA VAL A 295 -0.55 17.38 -3.48
C VAL A 295 -0.59 18.89 -3.66
N PRO A 296 -0.57 19.69 -2.57
CA PRO A 296 -0.63 21.14 -2.66
C PRO A 296 0.74 21.74 -3.01
N GLU A 297 0.72 22.99 -3.45
CA GLU A 297 1.93 23.83 -3.46
C GLU A 297 2.03 24.55 -2.12
N ILE A 298 3.25 24.60 -1.56
CA ILE A 298 3.54 25.20 -0.26
C ILE A 298 4.66 26.24 -0.36
N ASP A 299 4.65 27.22 0.53
CA ASP A 299 5.74 28.18 0.70
C ASP A 299 6.91 27.62 1.54
N GLU A 300 7.97 28.41 1.70
CA GLU A 300 9.15 28.05 2.51
C GLU A 300 8.84 27.80 3.99
N ASN A 301 7.70 28.31 4.50
CA ASN A 301 7.24 28.09 5.87
C ASN A 301 6.31 26.87 5.99
N GLY A 302 6.03 26.19 4.88
CA GLY A 302 5.16 25.02 4.81
C GLY A 302 3.67 25.35 4.71
N ASN A 303 3.28 26.60 4.48
CA ASN A 303 1.86 26.97 4.31
C ASN A 303 1.41 26.69 2.87
N ILE A 304 0.22 26.12 2.70
CA ILE A 304 -0.43 25.94 1.38
C ILE A 304 -0.64 27.29 0.68
N THR A 305 -0.02 27.45 -0.49
CA THR A 305 -0.24 28.58 -1.42
C THR A 305 -1.25 28.22 -2.50
N THR A 306 -1.27 26.95 -2.93
CA THR A 306 -2.19 26.43 -3.94
C THR A 306 -2.74 25.07 -3.52
N ASP A 307 -4.03 25.03 -3.17
CA ASP A 307 -4.83 23.84 -2.91
C ASP A 307 -5.36 23.31 -4.26
N LYS A 308 -4.90 22.12 -4.65
CA LYS A 308 -5.19 21.54 -5.96
C LYS A 308 -5.36 20.03 -5.89
N LEU A 309 -6.08 19.47 -6.86
CA LEU A 309 -6.21 18.05 -7.13
C LEU A 309 -5.74 17.79 -8.56
N VAL A 310 -4.77 16.90 -8.72
CA VAL A 310 -4.51 16.24 -10.00
C VAL A 310 -5.07 14.83 -9.91
N TYR A 311 -5.91 14.46 -10.87
CA TYR A 311 -6.51 13.13 -10.99
C TYR A 311 -6.29 12.61 -12.41
N GLN A 312 -6.12 11.30 -12.55
CA GLN A 312 -6.00 10.63 -13.83
C GLN A 312 -6.80 9.32 -13.82
N THR A 313 -7.45 9.01 -14.94
CA THR A 313 -7.95 7.67 -15.23
C THR A 313 -7.80 7.34 -16.72
N CYS A 314 -8.03 6.09 -17.10
CA CYS A 314 -7.99 5.64 -18.48
C CYS A 314 -9.27 4.86 -18.84
N ILE A 315 -9.76 5.11 -20.05
CA ILE A 315 -10.92 4.44 -20.63
C ILE A 315 -10.54 3.74 -21.93
N PHE A 316 -11.28 2.71 -22.29
CA PHE A 316 -11.16 1.99 -23.55
C PHE A 316 -12.49 1.99 -24.30
N ASN A 317 -12.47 2.42 -25.56
CA ASN A 317 -13.62 2.39 -26.49
C ASN A 317 -14.92 2.97 -25.90
N LYS A 318 -14.83 4.05 -25.12
CA LYS A 318 -15.98 4.72 -24.51
C LYS A 318 -16.03 6.22 -24.85
N PRO A 319 -16.07 6.61 -26.15
CA PRO A 319 -16.24 8.00 -26.51
C PRO A 319 -17.62 8.51 -26.08
N GLY A 320 -17.75 9.82 -25.87
CA GLY A 320 -19.01 10.43 -25.49
C GLY A 320 -18.86 11.72 -24.70
N GLU A 321 -19.98 12.21 -24.19
CA GLU A 321 -20.03 13.39 -23.33
C GLU A 321 -19.93 12.96 -21.86
N TYR A 322 -18.86 13.37 -21.20
CA TYR A 322 -18.60 13.13 -19.79
C TYR A 322 -18.96 14.38 -18.99
N THR A 323 -19.27 14.17 -17.71
CA THR A 323 -19.68 15.23 -16.80
C THR A 323 -18.69 15.35 -15.65
N ALA A 324 -18.24 16.57 -15.38
CA ALA A 324 -17.46 16.95 -14.20
C ALA A 324 -18.25 17.94 -13.34
N GLU A 325 -18.60 17.53 -12.12
CA GLU A 325 -19.26 18.39 -11.14
C GLU A 325 -18.24 18.85 -10.09
N VAL A 326 -18.18 20.15 -9.86
CA VAL A 326 -17.35 20.78 -8.83
C VAL A 326 -18.24 21.32 -7.72
N ILE A 327 -17.94 20.94 -6.48
CA ILE A 327 -18.63 21.40 -5.27
C ILE A 327 -17.62 22.06 -4.34
N GLY A 328 -17.96 23.20 -3.74
CA GLY A 328 -17.02 23.96 -2.92
C GLY A 328 -17.48 24.15 -1.48
N THR A 329 -16.58 23.90 -0.53
CA THR A 329 -16.81 24.15 0.90
C THR A 329 -15.77 25.14 1.41
N TRP A 330 -16.24 26.35 1.76
CA TRP A 330 -15.47 27.41 2.40
C TRP A 330 -16.17 27.86 3.68
N ILE A 331 -15.45 27.83 4.78
CA ILE A 331 -16.04 28.09 6.10
C ILE A 331 -16.22 29.58 6.34
N VAL A 332 -15.21 30.38 5.98
CA VAL A 332 -15.25 31.84 6.17
C VAL A 332 -15.89 32.54 4.98
N LYS A 333 -15.66 32.04 3.77
CA LYS A 333 -16.17 32.64 2.54
C LYS A 333 -17.55 32.08 2.18
N ARG A 334 -18.43 32.94 1.68
CA ARG A 334 -19.78 32.55 1.22
C ARG A 334 -19.79 32.00 -0.20
N GLN A 335 -18.74 32.33 -0.96
CA GLN A 335 -18.52 31.93 -2.34
C GLN A 335 -17.02 31.72 -2.52
N GLY A 336 -16.67 30.85 -3.44
CA GLY A 336 -15.30 30.69 -3.88
C GLY A 336 -15.21 30.41 -5.38
N GLU A 337 -14.01 30.58 -5.89
CA GLU A 337 -13.64 30.49 -7.29
C GLU A 337 -12.71 29.29 -7.52
N TYR A 338 -12.87 28.67 -8.67
CA TYR A 338 -12.04 27.53 -9.06
C TYR A 338 -11.67 27.59 -10.54
N GLU A 339 -10.63 26.85 -10.87
CA GLU A 339 -10.16 26.60 -12.22
C GLU A 339 -10.02 25.09 -12.40
N MET A 340 -10.49 24.56 -13.52
CA MET A 340 -10.41 23.14 -13.85
C MET A 340 -9.92 22.97 -15.28
N LYS A 341 -8.77 22.31 -15.43
CA LYS A 341 -8.22 21.90 -16.71
C LYS A 341 -8.47 20.41 -16.91
N ILE A 342 -9.00 20.03 -18.07
CA ILE A 342 -9.18 18.63 -18.45
C ILE A 342 -8.39 18.38 -19.73
N GLU A 343 -7.49 17.41 -19.68
CA GLU A 343 -6.72 16.94 -20.83
C GLU A 343 -7.20 15.54 -21.23
N ILE A 344 -7.49 15.37 -22.52
CA ILE A 344 -7.91 14.09 -23.09
C ILE A 344 -6.83 13.64 -24.06
N GLU A 345 -6.14 12.57 -23.69
CA GLU A 345 -4.99 12.03 -24.40
C GLU A 345 -5.33 10.66 -24.98
N LYS A 346 -5.36 10.54 -26.31
CA LYS A 346 -5.37 9.23 -26.95
C LYS A 346 -3.98 8.62 -26.81
N VAL A 347 -3.90 7.40 -26.31
CA VAL A 347 -2.64 6.69 -26.09
C VAL A 347 -2.61 5.36 -26.83
N ASP A 348 -1.42 4.77 -26.97
CA ASP A 348 -1.23 3.50 -27.70
C ASP A 348 -1.47 2.24 -26.87
N ARG A 349 -1.53 2.33 -25.54
CA ARG A 349 -1.74 1.19 -24.63
C ARG A 349 -2.46 1.57 -23.34
N GLY A 350 -3.12 0.61 -22.70
CA GLY A 350 -3.82 0.75 -21.41
C GLY A 350 -3.06 0.22 -20.19
N ASN A 351 -2.20 -0.78 -20.37
CA ASN A 351 -1.42 -1.43 -19.30
C ASN A 351 -0.11 -0.68 -18.98
N PHE A 352 -0.19 0.61 -18.68
CA PHE A 352 0.95 1.42 -18.25
C PHE A 352 1.00 1.56 -16.71
N PRO A 353 2.18 1.75 -16.12
CA PRO A 353 2.35 1.88 -14.68
C PRO A 353 1.80 3.22 -14.16
N LEU A 354 1.16 3.15 -13.00
CA LEU A 354 0.84 4.29 -12.13
C LEU A 354 1.97 4.57 -11.13
N MET A 355 2.76 3.55 -10.77
CA MET A 355 3.99 3.65 -9.98
C MET A 355 5.16 3.14 -10.83
N ARG A 356 6.10 4.00 -11.19
CA ARG A 356 7.10 3.73 -12.23
C ARG A 356 8.41 3.16 -11.69
N ASP A 357 9.03 2.28 -12.48
CA ASP A 357 10.40 1.78 -12.32
C ASP A 357 10.67 1.01 -10.99
N LEU A 358 9.62 0.54 -10.32
CA LEU A 358 9.70 -0.19 -9.05
C LEU A 358 10.54 -1.47 -9.21
N SER A 359 10.39 -2.19 -10.31
CA SER A 359 11.07 -3.44 -10.63
C SER A 359 12.59 -3.36 -10.59
N SER A 360 13.15 -2.16 -10.77
CA SER A 360 14.59 -1.89 -10.74
C SER A 360 15.23 -2.17 -9.37
N LEU A 361 14.42 -2.18 -8.31
CA LEU A 361 14.84 -2.40 -6.91
C LEU A 361 14.62 -3.83 -6.41
N ALA A 362 13.91 -4.67 -7.18
CA ALA A 362 13.51 -6.02 -6.76
C ALA A 362 14.71 -6.89 -6.38
N SER A 363 15.78 -6.81 -7.18
CA SER A 363 17.01 -7.56 -6.93
C SER A 363 17.75 -7.10 -5.66
N TYR A 364 17.68 -5.83 -5.29
CA TYR A 364 18.33 -5.31 -4.08
C TYR A 364 17.65 -5.84 -2.81
N VAL A 365 16.31 -5.74 -2.73
CA VAL A 365 15.56 -6.28 -1.58
C VAL A 365 15.60 -7.81 -1.51
N ALA A 366 15.53 -8.50 -2.65
CA ALA A 366 15.70 -9.96 -2.69
C ALA A 366 17.10 -10.36 -2.18
N SER A 367 18.16 -9.66 -2.61
CA SER A 367 19.54 -9.95 -2.17
C SER A 367 19.73 -9.82 -0.66
N TYR A 368 19.07 -8.83 -0.04
CA TYR A 368 19.12 -8.62 1.40
C TYR A 368 18.51 -9.79 2.17
N HIS A 369 17.34 -10.27 1.72
CA HIS A 369 16.61 -11.37 2.37
C HIS A 369 17.02 -12.76 1.89
N LYS A 370 18.11 -12.89 1.10
CA LYS A 370 18.57 -14.16 0.48
C LYS A 370 17.48 -14.80 -0.40
N GLY A 371 16.67 -13.96 -1.03
CA GLY A 371 15.49 -14.31 -1.80
C GLY A 371 15.71 -14.47 -3.30
N ILE A 372 14.61 -14.68 -4.00
CA ILE A 372 14.54 -14.77 -5.46
C ILE A 372 13.59 -13.70 -6.00
N VAL A 373 13.84 -13.24 -7.24
CA VAL A 373 12.95 -12.32 -7.96
C VAL A 373 12.14 -13.12 -8.98
N PHE A 374 10.82 -13.09 -8.85
CA PHE A 374 9.85 -13.62 -9.80
C PHE A 374 9.32 -12.48 -10.68
N ALA A 375 9.93 -12.29 -11.85
CA ALA A 375 9.64 -11.18 -12.74
C ALA A 375 9.02 -11.66 -14.05
N ASP A 376 7.80 -11.23 -14.37
CA ASP A 376 7.10 -11.56 -15.63
C ASP A 376 6.12 -10.42 -15.98
N ASP A 377 5.46 -10.51 -17.13
CA ASP A 377 4.33 -9.63 -17.45
C ASP A 377 3.06 -10.13 -16.75
N PHE A 378 2.76 -9.51 -15.62
CA PHE A 378 1.56 -9.76 -14.82
C PHE A 378 0.44 -8.74 -15.08
N SER A 379 0.63 -7.81 -16.02
CA SER A 379 -0.21 -6.63 -16.12
C SER A 379 -1.64 -6.96 -16.51
N PHE A 380 -2.59 -6.16 -16.01
CA PHE A 380 -4.00 -6.28 -16.35
C PHE A 380 -4.64 -4.91 -16.59
N ALA A 381 -5.27 -4.77 -17.76
CA ALA A 381 -6.12 -3.64 -18.12
C ALA A 381 -7.25 -4.09 -19.07
N GLY A 382 -8.44 -3.51 -18.90
CA GLY A 382 -9.51 -3.59 -19.91
C GLY A 382 -9.04 -2.99 -21.23
N GLY A 383 -9.35 -3.66 -22.34
CA GLY A 383 -8.85 -3.36 -23.70
C GLY A 383 -7.55 -4.06 -24.07
N GLU A 384 -6.70 -4.41 -23.10
CA GLU A 384 -5.44 -5.14 -23.33
C GLU A 384 -5.64 -6.65 -23.15
N ASN A 385 -6.14 -7.04 -21.98
CA ASN A 385 -6.31 -8.44 -21.61
C ASN A 385 -7.70 -8.98 -21.99
N THR A 386 -8.66 -8.08 -22.20
CA THR A 386 -10.05 -8.40 -22.55
C THR A 386 -10.69 -7.23 -23.30
N ASP A 387 -11.52 -7.51 -24.31
CA ASP A 387 -12.17 -6.49 -25.14
C ASP A 387 -13.46 -5.98 -24.49
N ILE A 388 -13.33 -5.36 -23.31
CA ILE A 388 -14.43 -4.79 -22.53
C ILE A 388 -14.29 -3.27 -22.47
N GLU A 389 -15.31 -2.57 -22.95
CA GLU A 389 -15.37 -1.09 -22.95
C GLU A 389 -15.52 -0.48 -21.56
N GLY A 390 -15.18 0.81 -21.44
CA GLY A 390 -15.35 1.62 -20.24
C GLY A 390 -14.04 1.92 -19.53
N LEU A 391 -14.09 2.16 -18.22
CA LEU A 391 -12.89 2.31 -17.39
C LEU A 391 -12.08 1.02 -17.42
N ILE A 392 -10.76 1.12 -17.57
CA ILE A 392 -9.88 -0.04 -17.78
C ILE A 392 -9.53 -0.79 -16.47
N TYR A 393 -9.99 -0.28 -15.33
CA TYR A 393 -9.69 -0.83 -14.01
C TYR A 393 -10.92 -1.55 -13.41
N PRO A 394 -10.78 -2.79 -12.90
CA PRO A 394 -11.93 -3.55 -12.38
C PRO A 394 -12.67 -2.87 -11.24
N VAL A 395 -11.95 -2.11 -10.40
CA VAL A 395 -12.53 -1.34 -9.29
C VAL A 395 -13.70 -0.45 -9.69
N SER A 396 -13.72 0.09 -10.91
CA SER A 396 -14.79 0.95 -11.42
C SER A 396 -15.51 0.36 -12.63
N ASN A 397 -15.29 -0.94 -12.91
CA ASN A 397 -15.90 -1.65 -14.03
C ASN A 397 -16.17 -3.12 -13.64
N GLU A 398 -17.39 -3.40 -13.19
CA GLU A 398 -17.82 -4.73 -12.72
C GLU A 398 -17.54 -5.85 -13.73
N LYS A 399 -17.59 -5.53 -15.03
CA LYS A 399 -17.41 -6.52 -16.10
C LYS A 399 -15.97 -7.01 -16.21
N LEU A 400 -15.01 -6.23 -15.69
CA LEU A 400 -13.59 -6.59 -15.66
C LEU A 400 -13.21 -7.46 -14.45
N VAL A 401 -14.05 -7.53 -13.41
CA VAL A 401 -13.75 -8.27 -12.16
C VAL A 401 -13.46 -9.73 -12.44
N LYS A 402 -14.36 -10.43 -13.15
CA LYS A 402 -14.19 -11.85 -13.46
C LYS A 402 -12.96 -12.11 -14.36
N PRO A 403 -12.76 -11.42 -15.50
CA PRO A 403 -11.56 -11.58 -16.30
C PRO A 403 -10.25 -11.28 -15.54
N CYS A 404 -10.26 -10.28 -14.65
CA CYS A 404 -9.12 -9.97 -13.80
C CYS A 404 -8.80 -11.13 -12.85
N ASN A 405 -9.81 -11.66 -12.15
CA ASN A 405 -9.62 -12.80 -11.25
C ASN A 405 -9.15 -14.05 -12.00
N GLU A 406 -9.68 -14.32 -13.19
CA GLU A 406 -9.20 -15.43 -14.05
C GLU A 406 -7.74 -15.24 -14.50
N HIS A 407 -7.31 -13.99 -14.75
CA HIS A 407 -5.92 -13.67 -15.03
C HIS A 407 -5.03 -13.90 -13.79
N ILE A 408 -5.48 -13.45 -12.62
CA ILE A 408 -4.75 -13.62 -11.36
C ILE A 408 -4.60 -15.09 -10.96
N LEU A 409 -5.63 -15.92 -11.17
CA LEU A 409 -5.53 -17.36 -10.90
C LEU A 409 -4.43 -18.04 -11.73
N LYS A 410 -4.14 -17.55 -12.95
CA LYS A 410 -2.98 -18.05 -13.73
C LYS A 410 -1.65 -17.61 -13.12
N ILE A 411 -1.59 -16.41 -12.53
CA ILE A 411 -0.42 -15.93 -11.79
C ILE A 411 -0.24 -16.79 -10.53
N HIS A 412 -1.32 -17.06 -9.81
CA HIS A 412 -1.36 -17.94 -8.64
C HIS A 412 -0.83 -19.35 -8.96
N GLU A 413 -1.25 -19.97 -10.07
CA GLU A 413 -0.71 -21.25 -10.52
C GLU A 413 0.81 -21.22 -10.76
N LYS A 414 1.33 -20.11 -11.33
CA LYS A 414 2.77 -19.92 -11.51
C LYS A 414 3.50 -19.76 -10.17
N ILE A 415 2.93 -19.03 -9.22
CA ILE A 415 3.50 -18.88 -7.86
C ILE A 415 3.54 -20.23 -7.15
N ASN A 416 2.46 -21.00 -7.19
CA ASN A 416 2.42 -22.35 -6.63
C ASN A 416 3.46 -23.26 -7.29
N SER A 417 3.66 -23.15 -8.60
CA SER A 417 4.71 -23.90 -9.32
C SER A 417 6.11 -23.50 -8.86
N LEU A 418 6.36 -22.20 -8.64
CA LEU A 418 7.60 -21.70 -8.06
C LEU A 418 7.83 -22.23 -6.64
N LEU A 419 6.82 -22.17 -5.78
CA LEU A 419 6.87 -22.68 -4.40
C LEU A 419 7.09 -24.21 -4.36
N MET A 420 6.47 -24.97 -5.28
CA MET A 420 6.72 -26.41 -5.44
C MET A 420 8.18 -26.68 -5.83
N ASN A 421 8.73 -25.90 -6.76
CA ASN A 421 10.13 -26.03 -7.18
C ASN A 421 11.09 -25.68 -6.03
N ILE A 422 10.79 -24.61 -5.28
CA ILE A 422 11.55 -24.21 -4.08
C ILE A 422 11.49 -25.29 -2.99
N SER A 423 10.31 -25.83 -2.67
CA SER A 423 10.17 -26.84 -1.61
C SER A 423 10.57 -28.26 -2.04
N GLY A 424 10.54 -28.56 -3.35
CA GLY A 424 10.69 -29.91 -3.89
C GLY A 424 9.44 -30.78 -3.76
N LEU A 425 8.31 -30.19 -3.35
CA LEU A 425 7.02 -30.87 -3.20
C LEU A 425 6.30 -31.00 -4.55
N LYS A 426 5.40 -31.98 -4.67
CA LYS A 426 4.78 -32.35 -5.96
C LYS A 426 3.26 -32.21 -6.00
N ASN A 427 2.61 -31.98 -4.86
CA ASN A 427 1.16 -31.86 -4.79
C ASN A 427 0.78 -30.70 -3.87
N LEU A 428 -0.40 -30.13 -4.12
CA LEU A 428 -0.88 -28.93 -3.43
C LEU A 428 -1.13 -29.16 -1.95
N LYS A 429 -1.59 -30.35 -1.54
CA LYS A 429 -1.89 -30.62 -0.12
C LYS A 429 -0.63 -30.62 0.75
N ASP A 430 0.43 -31.28 0.29
CA ASP A 430 1.72 -31.26 0.98
C ASP A 430 2.33 -29.85 0.96
N LEU A 431 2.15 -29.11 -0.14
CA LEU A 431 2.60 -27.72 -0.29
C LEU A 431 1.92 -26.81 0.74
N GLN A 432 0.60 -26.88 0.82
CA GLN A 432 -0.25 -26.17 1.77
C GLN A 432 0.21 -26.43 3.21
N GLN A 433 0.32 -27.71 3.59
CA GLN A 433 0.73 -28.09 4.94
C GLN A 433 2.16 -27.64 5.28
N TYR A 434 3.07 -27.66 4.30
CA TYR A 434 4.44 -27.21 4.50
C TYR A 434 4.50 -25.71 4.76
N TYR A 435 3.89 -24.88 3.91
CA TYR A 435 3.95 -23.43 4.01
C TYR A 435 3.08 -22.86 5.13
N ALA A 436 2.00 -23.55 5.54
CA ALA A 436 1.25 -23.21 6.75
C ALA A 436 2.15 -23.18 8.00
N ASN A 437 3.19 -24.03 8.05
CA ASN A 437 4.15 -24.12 9.14
C ASN A 437 5.49 -23.43 8.85
N ASN A 438 5.83 -23.23 7.57
CA ASN A 438 7.09 -22.65 7.10
C ASN A 438 6.79 -21.54 6.08
N PRO A 439 6.12 -20.45 6.51
CA PRO A 439 5.65 -19.41 5.61
C PRO A 439 6.80 -18.78 4.84
N ALA A 440 6.61 -18.56 3.55
CA ALA A 440 7.43 -17.63 2.80
C ALA A 440 6.93 -16.19 3.00
N HIS A 441 7.82 -15.24 2.77
CA HIS A 441 7.49 -13.82 2.60
C HIS A 441 7.42 -13.52 1.10
N ILE A 442 6.24 -13.10 0.64
CA ILE A 442 5.95 -12.75 -0.74
C ILE A 442 5.78 -11.23 -0.81
N ALA A 443 6.80 -10.56 -1.34
CA ALA A 443 6.83 -9.12 -1.51
C ALA A 443 6.39 -8.75 -2.93
N ILE A 444 5.31 -7.97 -3.05
CA ILE A 444 4.81 -7.48 -4.32
C ILE A 444 5.43 -6.10 -4.58
N MET A 445 6.16 -5.94 -5.68
CA MET A 445 6.83 -4.71 -6.06
C MET A 445 6.32 -4.25 -7.44
N GLY A 446 5.21 -3.53 -7.39
CA GLY A 446 4.49 -2.98 -8.54
C GLY A 446 3.16 -2.38 -8.09
N ASP A 447 2.54 -1.53 -8.89
CA ASP A 447 1.16 -1.08 -8.66
C ASP A 447 0.13 -2.17 -9.05
N THR A 448 -1.17 -1.85 -8.94
CA THR A 448 -2.27 -2.78 -9.24
C THR A 448 -2.58 -2.95 -10.73
N THR A 449 -2.01 -2.14 -11.61
CA THR A 449 -2.06 -2.35 -13.07
C THR A 449 -0.95 -3.29 -13.51
N MET A 450 0.21 -3.22 -12.85
CA MET A 450 1.36 -4.08 -13.07
C MET A 450 1.21 -5.46 -12.43
N ILE A 451 0.70 -5.52 -11.19
CA ILE A 451 0.42 -6.74 -10.42
C ILE A 451 -0.96 -6.58 -9.73
N PRO A 452 -2.03 -7.08 -10.35
CA PRO A 452 -3.41 -6.77 -9.97
C PRO A 452 -3.88 -7.49 -8.69
N MET A 453 -4.71 -6.81 -7.90
CA MET A 453 -5.36 -7.43 -6.73
C MET A 453 -6.51 -8.36 -7.14
N PHE A 454 -6.75 -9.41 -6.36
CA PHE A 454 -7.93 -10.27 -6.53
C PHE A 454 -9.15 -9.63 -5.90
N TYR A 455 -10.29 -9.73 -6.57
CA TYR A 455 -11.54 -9.10 -6.15
C TYR A 455 -12.48 -10.16 -5.58
N TYR A 456 -12.49 -10.29 -4.25
CA TYR A 456 -13.41 -11.15 -3.52
C TYR A 456 -14.83 -10.57 -3.52
N ASN A 457 -15.82 -11.39 -3.20
CA ASN A 457 -17.21 -10.98 -3.09
C ASN A 457 -17.35 -9.86 -2.04
N ASN A 458 -18.16 -8.86 -2.39
CA ASN A 458 -18.45 -7.76 -1.49
C ASN A 458 -19.91 -7.32 -1.69
N PRO A 459 -20.78 -7.47 -0.67
CA PRO A 459 -22.18 -7.03 -0.76
C PRO A 459 -22.35 -5.51 -0.92
N ASP A 460 -21.27 -4.73 -0.77
CA ASP A 460 -21.28 -3.26 -0.80
C ASP A 460 -20.64 -2.67 -2.06
N SER A 461 -20.45 -3.51 -3.08
CA SER A 461 -19.84 -3.11 -4.34
C SER A 461 -20.62 -1.96 -4.96
N ASP A 462 -19.92 -0.88 -5.31
CA ASP A 462 -20.46 0.23 -6.09
C ASP A 462 -19.38 0.84 -7.00
N TYR A 463 -19.76 1.80 -7.86
CA TYR A 463 -18.85 2.39 -8.86
C TYR A 463 -17.82 3.39 -8.29
N VAL A 464 -18.03 3.87 -7.07
CA VAL A 464 -17.21 4.88 -6.39
C VAL A 464 -16.30 4.22 -5.33
N SER A 465 -16.88 3.46 -4.41
CA SER A 465 -16.16 2.74 -3.36
C SER A 465 -15.32 1.60 -3.96
N GLY A 466 -15.88 0.91 -4.95
CA GLY A 466 -15.20 -0.08 -5.76
C GLY A 466 -15.98 -1.38 -5.85
N GLN A 467 -15.75 -2.12 -6.93
CA GLN A 467 -16.26 -3.46 -7.11
C GLN A 467 -15.47 -4.46 -6.26
N GLY A 468 -16.16 -5.47 -5.70
CA GLY A 468 -15.57 -6.54 -4.89
C GLY A 468 -14.78 -6.05 -3.68
N THR A 469 -14.00 -6.94 -3.07
CA THR A 469 -12.97 -6.62 -2.07
C THR A 469 -11.62 -6.92 -2.69
N ALA A 470 -10.95 -5.88 -3.16
CA ALA A 470 -9.60 -6.02 -3.71
C ALA A 470 -8.62 -6.41 -2.59
N SER A 471 -7.85 -7.46 -2.81
CA SER A 471 -6.90 -7.96 -1.82
C SER A 471 -5.71 -8.67 -2.47
N ASP A 472 -4.58 -8.62 -1.77
CA ASP A 472 -3.39 -9.40 -2.08
C ASP A 472 -3.40 -10.79 -1.40
N PHE A 473 -4.49 -11.17 -0.68
CA PHE A 473 -4.61 -12.45 0.05
C PHE A 473 -4.30 -13.66 -0.83
N ILE A 474 -4.83 -13.68 -2.06
CA ILE A 474 -4.64 -14.78 -3.02
C ILE A 474 -3.17 -15.10 -3.27
N TYR A 475 -2.26 -14.12 -3.18
CA TYR A 475 -0.85 -14.34 -3.44
C TYR A 475 -0.16 -15.14 -2.32
N GLY A 476 -0.79 -15.23 -1.15
CA GLY A 476 -0.30 -15.97 0.00
C GLY A 476 -1.02 -17.30 0.26
N ASP A 477 -2.20 -17.47 -0.33
CA ASP A 477 -3.02 -18.68 -0.33
C ASP A 477 -2.49 -19.70 -1.35
N ILE A 478 -2.50 -20.99 -1.00
CA ILE A 478 -2.04 -22.09 -1.85
C ILE A 478 -3.18 -22.82 -2.55
N ASP A 479 -4.36 -22.94 -1.95
CA ASP A 479 -5.40 -23.87 -2.39
C ASP A 479 -6.83 -23.30 -2.42
N PRO A 480 -7.05 -22.13 -3.04
CA PRO A 480 -8.39 -21.58 -3.19
C PRO A 480 -9.31 -22.61 -3.84
N ASN A 481 -10.52 -22.76 -3.32
CA ASN A 481 -11.48 -23.74 -3.80
C ASN A 481 -12.05 -23.28 -5.15
N PRO A 482 -11.84 -24.03 -6.25
CA PRO A 482 -12.29 -23.60 -7.58
C PRO A 482 -13.82 -23.52 -7.72
N ALA A 483 -14.59 -24.14 -6.83
CA ALA A 483 -16.04 -24.04 -6.79
C ALA A 483 -16.57 -22.90 -5.89
N ASP A 484 -15.71 -22.37 -5.01
CA ASP A 484 -16.02 -21.32 -4.05
C ASP A 484 -14.74 -20.57 -3.68
N LEU A 485 -14.36 -19.58 -4.51
CA LEU A 485 -13.09 -18.87 -4.39
C LEU A 485 -12.98 -17.98 -3.14
N GLU A 486 -14.05 -17.90 -2.35
CA GLU A 486 -14.02 -17.28 -1.02
C GLU A 486 -13.47 -18.21 0.05
N ASN A 487 -13.31 -19.52 -0.22
CA ASN A 487 -12.86 -20.55 0.72
C ASN A 487 -11.76 -21.43 0.11
N ASP A 488 -11.10 -22.25 0.93
CA ASP A 488 -10.02 -23.13 0.46
C ASP A 488 -10.48 -24.59 0.33
N SER A 489 -9.64 -25.39 -0.32
CA SER A 489 -9.91 -26.80 -0.58
C SER A 489 -9.59 -27.71 0.62
N PHE A 490 -8.63 -27.33 1.46
CA PHE A 490 -8.07 -28.16 2.53
C PHE A 490 -8.38 -27.66 3.95
N THR A 491 -8.89 -26.44 4.09
CA THR A 491 -9.28 -25.82 5.36
C THR A 491 -10.78 -25.50 5.37
N TYR A 492 -11.34 -25.22 6.55
CA TYR A 492 -12.76 -24.89 6.67
C TYR A 492 -13.05 -23.40 6.42
N TYR A 493 -12.17 -22.53 6.92
CA TYR A 493 -12.15 -21.10 6.65
C TYR A 493 -10.91 -20.78 5.84
N PRO A 494 -10.92 -19.69 5.03
CA PRO A 494 -9.76 -19.25 4.28
C PRO A 494 -8.54 -19.12 5.18
N PHE A 495 -7.41 -19.60 4.69
CA PHE A 495 -6.18 -19.70 5.42
C PHE A 495 -5.04 -19.24 4.52
N GLN A 496 -4.38 -18.16 4.94
CA GLN A 496 -3.23 -17.64 4.22
C GLN A 496 -1.95 -18.36 4.71
N GLU A 497 -1.33 -19.20 3.88
CA GLU A 497 -0.09 -19.90 4.27
C GLU A 497 1.11 -18.97 4.33
N ASN A 498 1.23 -18.06 3.37
CA ASN A 498 2.42 -17.20 3.21
C ASN A 498 2.13 -15.74 3.59
N ALA A 499 3.14 -15.06 4.12
CA ALA A 499 3.04 -13.63 4.45
C ALA A 499 3.14 -12.80 3.17
N VAL A 500 2.20 -11.87 2.95
CA VAL A 500 2.16 -11.02 1.75
C VAL A 500 2.22 -9.55 2.14
N GLY A 501 2.98 -8.76 1.39
CA GLY A 501 3.04 -7.31 1.54
C GLY A 501 3.50 -6.63 0.25
N ARG A 502 3.03 -5.40 0.02
CA ARG A 502 3.31 -4.65 -1.20
C ARG A 502 4.32 -3.52 -0.94
N ILE A 503 5.54 -3.66 -1.47
CA ILE A 503 6.60 -2.67 -1.38
C ILE A 503 6.41 -1.65 -2.50
N THR A 504 5.76 -0.53 -2.17
CA THR A 504 5.32 0.51 -3.11
C THR A 504 5.60 1.91 -2.59
N GLY A 505 5.37 2.92 -3.43
CA GLY A 505 5.54 4.33 -3.17
C GLY A 505 5.02 5.12 -4.38
N TYR A 506 5.30 6.42 -4.48
CA TYR A 506 4.93 7.19 -5.67
C TYR A 506 5.66 6.70 -6.93
N ASP A 507 6.93 6.35 -6.80
CA ASP A 507 7.80 5.87 -7.86
C ASP A 507 8.99 5.08 -7.25
N ALA A 508 10.00 4.78 -8.08
CA ALA A 508 11.24 4.16 -7.63
C ALA A 508 12.02 4.99 -6.58
N GLN A 509 11.92 6.33 -6.57
CA GLN A 509 12.57 7.15 -5.54
C GLN A 509 11.99 6.84 -4.16
N ASP A 510 10.66 6.92 -4.05
CA ASP A 510 9.92 6.63 -2.83
C ASP A 510 10.12 5.19 -2.38
N CYS A 511 10.03 4.24 -3.32
CA CYS A 511 10.23 2.82 -3.05
C CYS A 511 11.65 2.54 -2.55
N SER A 512 12.68 3.16 -3.15
CA SER A 512 14.06 3.02 -2.68
C SER A 512 14.25 3.56 -1.27
N ALA A 513 13.62 4.69 -0.94
CA ALA A 513 13.64 5.26 0.39
C ALA A 513 12.92 4.35 1.41
N LEU A 514 11.79 3.73 1.03
CA LEU A 514 11.08 2.73 1.85
C LEU A 514 11.96 1.52 2.15
N ILE A 515 12.58 0.93 1.13
CA ILE A 515 13.47 -0.21 1.30
C ILE A 515 14.65 0.17 2.19
N ALA A 516 15.29 1.33 1.95
CA ALA A 516 16.44 1.77 2.71
C ALA A 516 16.10 1.99 4.20
N ARG A 517 15.01 2.69 4.53
CA ARG A 517 14.60 2.88 5.94
C ARG A 517 14.08 1.60 6.60
N THR A 518 13.69 0.59 5.82
CA THR A 518 13.30 -0.73 6.32
C THR A 518 14.53 -1.57 6.66
N ILE A 519 15.48 -1.69 5.73
CA ILE A 519 16.74 -2.43 5.93
C ILE A 519 17.57 -1.82 7.06
N PHE A 520 17.66 -0.48 7.12
CA PHE A 520 18.45 0.24 8.11
C PHE A 520 17.64 0.72 9.31
N TYR A 521 16.45 0.16 9.53
CA TYR A 521 15.54 0.56 10.60
C TYR A 521 16.23 0.63 11.97
N THR A 522 16.91 -0.44 12.40
CA THR A 522 17.61 -0.50 13.69
C THR A 522 18.63 0.62 13.85
N HIS A 523 19.42 0.89 12.80
CA HIS A 523 20.40 1.97 12.80
C HIS A 523 19.75 3.35 12.97
N ILE A 524 18.60 3.56 12.33
CA ILE A 524 17.86 4.82 12.42
C ILE A 524 17.24 4.97 13.81
N VAL A 525 16.50 3.96 14.29
CA VAL A 525 15.74 4.08 15.54
C VAL A 525 16.62 4.14 16.78
N ASP A 526 17.84 3.59 16.74
CA ASP A 526 18.80 3.75 17.84
C ASP A 526 19.23 5.21 18.04
N LYS A 527 19.26 6.02 16.97
CA LYS A 527 19.50 7.47 17.06
C LYS A 527 18.28 8.24 17.58
N LEU A 528 17.07 7.67 17.46
CA LEU A 528 15.82 8.28 17.90
C LEU A 528 15.51 8.06 19.40
N GLY A 529 16.33 7.26 20.10
CA GLY A 529 16.24 7.06 21.55
C GLY A 529 14.91 6.45 22.00
N GLU A 530 14.26 7.07 23.00
CA GLU A 530 13.00 6.59 23.59
C GLU A 530 11.80 6.63 22.62
N TRP A 531 11.93 7.27 21.45
CA TRP A 531 10.86 7.33 20.45
C TRP A 531 10.36 5.93 20.05
N LYS A 532 11.26 4.95 19.95
CA LYS A 532 10.92 3.56 19.57
C LYS A 532 10.00 2.85 20.57
N ASN A 533 9.95 3.34 21.80
CA ASN A 533 9.15 2.80 22.91
C ASN A 533 7.74 3.43 22.98
N ASN A 534 7.35 4.26 22.01
CA ASN A 534 6.08 4.95 22.03
C ASN A 534 5.06 4.31 21.07
N ALA A 535 3.82 4.23 21.52
CA ALA A 535 2.66 3.81 20.70
C ALA A 535 1.54 4.84 20.81
N THR A 536 0.69 4.97 19.80
CA THR A 536 -0.55 5.77 19.88
C THR A 536 -1.76 4.94 19.50
N VAL A 537 -2.85 5.15 20.23
CA VAL A 537 -4.14 4.47 20.03
C VAL A 537 -5.22 5.54 19.93
N GLN A 538 -5.83 5.65 18.75
CA GLN A 538 -6.74 6.74 18.41
C GLN A 538 -8.10 6.17 17.98
N THR A 539 -9.19 6.65 18.58
CA THR A 539 -10.54 6.28 18.14
C THR A 539 -11.41 7.53 17.96
N GLY A 540 -12.11 7.63 16.84
CA GLY A 540 -12.89 8.80 16.43
C GLY A 540 -14.34 8.81 16.90
N THR A 541 -15.08 9.87 16.56
CA THR A 541 -16.53 9.92 16.80
C THR A 541 -17.35 9.39 15.62
N GLY A 542 -18.60 9.01 15.90
CA GLY A 542 -19.58 8.63 14.88
C GLY A 542 -19.33 7.26 14.24
N ILE A 543 -18.38 6.47 14.75
CA ILE A 543 -18.18 5.06 14.40
C ILE A 543 -19.10 4.12 15.19
N GLU A 544 -19.78 4.67 16.21
CA GLU A 544 -20.74 3.96 17.04
C GLU A 544 -22.17 4.29 16.62
N PHE A 545 -23.04 3.28 16.71
CA PHE A 545 -24.38 3.34 16.14
C PHE A 545 -25.33 2.50 16.99
N GLN A 546 -26.59 2.93 17.03
CA GLN A 546 -27.58 2.29 17.87
C GLN A 546 -28.99 2.48 17.32
N MET A 547 -29.80 1.42 17.39
CA MET A 547 -31.25 1.52 17.18
C MET A 547 -31.90 2.08 18.45
N ILE A 548 -32.21 3.37 18.44
CA ILE A 548 -32.87 4.05 19.54
C ILE A 548 -34.38 4.06 19.30
N PRO A 549 -35.19 3.44 20.17
CA PRO A 549 -36.65 3.46 20.03
C PRO A 549 -37.16 4.89 19.87
N VAL A 550 -38.10 5.09 18.94
CA VAL A 550 -38.68 6.40 18.59
C VAL A 550 -37.71 7.38 17.90
N ILE A 551 -36.49 7.56 18.39
CA ILE A 551 -35.52 8.51 17.83
C ILE A 551 -35.03 8.06 16.45
N SER A 552 -34.58 6.80 16.30
CA SER A 552 -34.08 6.33 15.00
C SER A 552 -35.17 6.37 13.92
N PRO A 553 -36.40 5.87 14.15
CA PRO A 553 -37.49 6.06 13.20
C PRO A 553 -37.79 7.53 12.87
N LEU A 554 -37.80 8.42 13.87
CA LEU A 554 -38.04 9.85 13.65
C LEU A 554 -36.92 10.51 12.85
N MET A 555 -35.66 10.14 13.10
CA MET A 555 -34.51 10.64 12.33
C MET A 555 -34.58 10.15 10.89
N ASN A 556 -34.93 8.89 10.65
CA ASN A 556 -35.09 8.35 9.30
C ASN A 556 -36.23 9.08 8.54
N ILE A 557 -37.32 9.44 9.23
CA ILE A 557 -38.37 10.31 8.68
C ILE A 557 -37.82 11.70 8.36
N LEU A 558 -37.08 12.32 9.29
CA LEU A 558 -36.56 13.68 9.09
C LEU A 558 -35.56 13.74 7.92
N LYS A 559 -34.67 12.75 7.80
CA LYS A 559 -33.69 12.65 6.71
C LYS A 559 -34.38 12.60 5.35
N SER A 560 -35.53 11.91 5.23
CA SER A 560 -36.28 11.84 3.96
C SER A 560 -36.94 13.16 3.57
N PHE A 561 -37.32 13.98 4.55
CA PHE A 561 -37.87 15.32 4.32
C PHE A 561 -36.81 16.38 3.97
N ILE A 562 -35.56 16.23 4.42
CA ILE A 562 -34.49 17.23 4.24
C ILE A 562 -33.60 16.99 3.01
N GLY A 563 -34.00 16.11 2.10
CA GLY A 563 -33.35 15.94 0.79
C GLY A 563 -32.35 14.80 0.66
N PHE A 564 -32.26 13.88 1.63
CA PHE A 564 -31.44 12.65 1.52
C PHE A 564 -32.14 11.50 0.76
N GLY A 565 -33.23 11.78 0.02
CA GLY A 565 -34.01 10.77 -0.68
C GLY A 565 -34.84 9.88 0.28
N PRO A 566 -35.45 8.78 -0.17
CA PRO A 566 -36.01 7.77 0.73
C PRO A 566 -34.88 7.20 1.61
N VAL A 567 -35.02 7.34 2.93
CA VAL A 567 -33.96 6.97 3.87
C VAL A 567 -34.33 5.67 4.56
N ARG A 568 -33.39 4.73 4.56
CA ARG A 568 -33.54 3.39 5.13
C ARG A 568 -33.90 3.45 6.61
N ASN A 569 -34.39 2.34 7.17
CA ASN A 569 -34.51 2.19 8.62
C ASN A 569 -33.12 1.94 9.24
N GLU A 570 -32.29 2.96 9.29
CA GLU A 570 -30.90 2.89 9.78
C GLU A 570 -30.82 3.15 11.28
N PRO A 571 -29.83 2.54 11.97
CA PRO A 571 -29.45 2.94 13.31
C PRO A 571 -28.94 4.38 13.30
N THR A 572 -29.15 5.06 14.42
CA THR A 572 -28.65 6.42 14.62
C THR A 572 -27.22 6.33 15.12
N LYS A 573 -26.32 7.15 14.58
CA LYS A 573 -24.99 7.35 15.17
C LYS A 573 -25.20 7.72 16.65
N PHE A 574 -24.69 6.93 17.58
CA PHE A 574 -24.95 7.15 18.99
C PHE A 574 -23.79 6.62 19.83
N PRO A 575 -23.31 7.38 20.84
CA PRO A 575 -22.23 6.92 21.67
C PRO A 575 -22.69 5.76 22.58
N THR A 576 -22.29 4.55 22.24
CA THR A 576 -22.43 3.29 22.97
C THR A 576 -21.24 3.02 23.90
N GLY A 577 -20.10 3.66 23.64
CA GLY A 577 -18.83 3.54 24.36
C GLY A 577 -17.94 2.39 23.88
N GLU A 578 -18.29 1.72 22.80
CA GLU A 578 -17.45 0.69 22.19
C GLU A 578 -16.08 1.22 21.76
N SER A 579 -16.02 2.33 21.03
CA SER A 579 -14.77 2.96 20.59
C SER A 579 -13.86 3.33 21.76
N LYS A 580 -14.45 3.63 22.93
CA LYS A 580 -13.72 3.89 24.16
C LYS A 580 -13.07 2.60 24.68
N PHE A 581 -13.80 1.49 24.73
CA PHE A 581 -13.26 0.23 25.24
C PHE A 581 -12.26 -0.42 24.28
N ILE A 582 -12.46 -0.29 22.96
CA ILE A 582 -11.44 -0.66 21.96
C ILE A 582 -10.13 0.10 22.25
N ASN A 583 -10.23 1.42 22.40
CA ASN A 583 -9.07 2.25 22.69
C ASN A 583 -8.38 1.86 24.00
N GLU A 584 -9.15 1.67 25.08
CA GLU A 584 -8.61 1.29 26.39
C GLU A 584 -7.97 -0.10 26.36
N ARG A 585 -8.57 -1.07 25.66
CA ARG A 585 -8.04 -2.43 25.52
C ARG A 585 -6.70 -2.46 24.79
N ILE A 586 -6.64 -1.90 23.58
CA ILE A 586 -5.41 -1.85 22.78
C ILE A 586 -4.33 -1.01 23.49
N SER A 587 -4.72 0.08 24.17
CA SER A 587 -3.78 0.87 24.98
C SER A 587 -3.19 0.05 26.13
N ASP A 588 -4.00 -0.79 26.77
CA ASP A 588 -3.56 -1.67 27.84
C ASP A 588 -2.65 -2.79 27.31
N ASP A 589 -2.91 -3.34 26.12
CA ASP A 589 -2.04 -4.33 25.48
C ASP A 589 -0.64 -3.78 25.18
N PHE A 590 -0.55 -2.55 24.64
CA PHE A 590 0.73 -1.87 24.48
C PHE A 590 1.40 -1.57 25.84
N SER A 591 0.64 -1.06 26.81
CA SER A 591 1.18 -0.69 28.13
C SER A 591 1.72 -1.89 28.91
N ARG A 592 1.00 -3.02 28.88
CA ARG A 592 1.43 -4.29 29.48
C ARG A 592 2.71 -4.83 28.86
N ASN A 593 2.95 -4.51 27.59
CA ASN A 593 4.17 -4.85 26.85
C ASN A 593 5.26 -3.76 26.94
N GLY A 594 5.09 -2.75 27.81
CA GLY A 594 6.12 -1.79 28.19
C GLY A 594 6.14 -0.48 27.41
N PHE A 595 5.22 -0.27 26.45
CA PHE A 595 5.18 0.93 25.64
C PHE A 595 4.65 2.14 26.40
N ASN A 596 5.17 3.33 26.07
CA ASN A 596 4.57 4.60 26.44
C ASN A 596 3.40 4.88 25.49
N VAL A 597 2.17 4.83 26.00
CA VAL A 597 0.97 4.93 25.15
C VAL A 597 0.36 6.33 25.15
N PHE A 598 0.25 6.91 23.96
CA PHE A 598 -0.50 8.14 23.69
C PHE A 598 -1.92 7.80 23.20
N SER A 599 -2.88 7.76 24.14
CA SER A 599 -4.29 7.52 23.83
C SER A 599 -5.02 8.82 23.49
N ALA A 600 -5.85 8.79 22.44
CA ALA A 600 -6.76 9.88 22.06
C ALA A 600 -8.13 9.33 21.64
N LYS A 601 -9.22 9.96 22.11
CA LYS A 601 -10.60 9.49 21.90
C LYS A 601 -11.51 10.60 21.39
N GLY A 602 -12.46 10.25 20.53
CA GLY A 602 -13.35 11.19 19.87
C GLY A 602 -12.58 12.32 19.19
N LEU A 603 -12.96 13.56 19.45
CA LEU A 603 -12.30 14.72 18.85
C LEU A 603 -10.83 14.91 19.27
N ASP A 604 -10.36 14.31 20.37
CA ASP A 604 -8.94 14.32 20.73
C ASP A 604 -8.05 13.61 19.70
N ALA A 605 -8.63 12.67 18.95
CA ALA A 605 -7.95 11.94 17.89
C ALA A 605 -7.80 12.74 16.58
N GLN A 606 -8.36 13.95 16.49
CA GLN A 606 -8.12 14.81 15.32
C GLN A 606 -6.64 15.17 15.20
N ARG A 607 -6.17 15.27 13.95
CA ARG A 607 -4.78 15.62 13.61
C ARG A 607 -4.35 16.90 14.34
N VAL A 608 -5.16 17.94 14.23
CA VAL A 608 -5.02 19.25 14.89
C VAL A 608 -6.39 19.81 15.25
N GLY A 609 -6.45 20.71 16.23
CA GLY A 609 -7.68 21.38 16.65
C GLY A 609 -7.85 22.79 16.08
N LEU A 610 -9.08 23.32 16.13
CA LEU A 610 -9.37 24.71 15.76
C LEU A 610 -9.14 25.70 16.91
N LEU A 611 -9.80 25.48 18.05
CA LEU A 611 -9.79 26.36 19.22
C LEU A 611 -9.20 25.68 20.47
N ILE A 612 -9.37 24.37 20.55
CA ILE A 612 -8.84 23.52 21.63
C ILE A 612 -7.70 22.71 21.04
N ASN A 613 -6.59 22.61 21.77
CA ASN A 613 -5.46 21.82 21.31
C ASN A 613 -5.86 20.33 21.20
N ARG A 614 -5.73 19.75 20.01
CA ARG A 614 -5.91 18.30 19.74
C ARG A 614 -4.56 17.75 19.28
N LYS A 615 -4.22 16.56 19.75
CA LYS A 615 -2.85 16.04 19.66
C LYS A 615 -2.72 14.78 18.82
N GLY A 616 -3.77 14.37 18.08
CA GLY A 616 -3.74 13.16 17.26
C GLY A 616 -2.53 13.12 16.32
N GLY A 617 -2.26 14.21 15.60
CA GLY A 617 -1.11 14.29 14.69
C GLY A 617 0.24 14.31 15.42
N GLU A 618 0.33 15.04 16.53
CA GLU A 618 1.52 15.07 17.39
C GLU A 618 1.84 13.66 17.94
N TYR A 619 0.82 12.92 18.35
CA TYR A 619 0.98 11.57 18.88
C TYR A 619 1.46 10.59 17.82
N GLN A 620 0.91 10.61 16.60
CA GLN A 620 1.39 9.73 15.54
C GLN A 620 2.85 10.00 15.18
N LEU A 621 3.28 11.26 15.09
CA LEU A 621 4.68 11.63 14.83
C LEU A 621 5.65 11.14 15.93
N LYS A 622 5.16 11.01 17.16
CA LYS A 622 5.94 10.57 18.33
C LYS A 622 5.94 9.06 18.53
N SER A 623 5.25 8.28 17.69
CA SER A 623 5.00 6.87 17.92
C SER A 623 5.62 5.96 16.86
N ASN A 624 6.22 4.88 17.33
CA ASN A 624 6.70 3.76 16.51
C ASN A 624 5.55 2.86 16.05
N TYR A 625 4.51 2.72 16.88
CA TYR A 625 3.29 2.00 16.55
C TYR A 625 2.09 2.94 16.55
N ILE A 626 1.31 2.92 15.48
CA ILE A 626 0.14 3.77 15.29
C ILE A 626 -1.07 2.89 15.05
N PHE A 627 -2.07 2.98 15.94
CA PHE A 627 -3.41 2.46 15.70
C PHE A 627 -4.40 3.62 15.63
N ALA A 628 -5.24 3.63 14.60
CA ALA A 628 -6.33 4.58 14.49
C ALA A 628 -7.60 3.92 13.96
N PHE A 629 -8.74 4.19 14.60
CA PHE A 629 -10.06 3.76 14.16
C PHE A 629 -10.98 4.97 13.95
N ASN A 630 -11.26 5.29 12.68
CA ASN A 630 -11.95 6.52 12.26
C ASN A 630 -12.82 6.29 11.00
N HIS A 631 -13.52 7.34 10.56
CA HIS A 631 -14.18 7.37 9.25
C HIS A 631 -13.17 7.67 8.16
N GLY A 632 -13.24 6.95 7.04
CA GLY A 632 -12.25 7.06 5.96
C GLY A 632 -12.83 7.14 4.56
N THR A 633 -11.98 7.58 3.65
CA THR A 633 -12.03 7.34 2.21
C THR A 633 -10.57 7.19 1.72
N TYR A 634 -10.34 6.89 0.44
CA TYR A 634 -9.00 6.57 -0.07
C TYR A 634 -7.95 7.68 0.10
N TYR A 635 -8.38 8.93 0.25
CA TYR A 635 -7.49 10.07 0.42
C TYR A 635 -7.52 10.71 1.81
N LEU A 636 -8.40 10.27 2.73
CA LEU A 636 -8.44 10.80 4.10
C LEU A 636 -9.02 9.84 5.13
N TYR A 637 -8.71 10.08 6.40
CA TYR A 637 -9.60 9.69 7.51
C TYR A 637 -9.78 10.83 8.52
N GLU A 638 -10.90 10.83 9.23
CA GLU A 638 -11.27 11.88 10.18
C GLU A 638 -11.92 11.31 11.45
N ALA A 639 -11.51 11.85 12.61
CA ALA A 639 -12.04 11.50 13.92
C ALA A 639 -13.40 12.18 14.26
N GLY A 640 -14.13 12.60 13.22
CA GLY A 640 -15.42 13.30 13.29
C GLY A 640 -15.35 14.81 13.09
N ASP A 641 -16.53 15.44 13.05
CA ASP A 641 -16.67 16.89 12.87
C ASP A 641 -16.36 17.66 14.15
N MET A 642 -15.61 18.77 14.05
CA MET A 642 -15.08 19.53 15.20
C MET A 642 -16.14 20.04 16.18
N LEU A 643 -17.38 20.15 15.73
CA LEU A 643 -18.51 20.63 16.53
C LEU A 643 -19.57 19.55 16.81
N GLU A 644 -19.32 18.30 16.41
CA GLU A 644 -20.21 17.13 16.63
C GLU A 644 -21.68 17.34 16.23
N PHE A 645 -21.98 18.22 15.27
CA PHE A 645 -23.37 18.52 14.90
C PHE A 645 -24.11 17.36 14.22
N ASP A 646 -23.40 16.30 13.84
CA ASP A 646 -23.96 15.10 13.19
C ASP A 646 -24.16 13.91 14.14
N GLN A 647 -24.38 14.16 15.44
CA GLN A 647 -24.72 13.11 16.42
C GLN A 647 -26.01 12.33 16.10
N PHE A 648 -26.79 12.72 15.09
CA PHE A 648 -27.99 12.00 14.66
C PHE A 648 -27.89 11.46 13.23
N GLY A 649 -26.73 11.58 12.57
CA GLY A 649 -26.52 11.13 11.19
C GLY A 649 -27.37 11.90 10.16
N LEU A 650 -27.71 13.16 10.43
CA LEU A 650 -28.43 14.07 9.55
C LEU A 650 -27.53 14.68 8.45
N GLY A 651 -26.25 14.30 8.39
CA GLY A 651 -25.29 14.80 7.40
C GLY A 651 -24.92 16.28 7.59
N LEU A 652 -25.27 16.86 8.75
CA LEU A 652 -24.99 18.25 9.09
C LEU A 652 -23.53 18.40 9.55
N LYS A 653 -22.59 18.30 8.61
CA LYS A 653 -21.18 18.61 8.86
C LYS A 653 -20.96 20.12 8.73
N THR A 654 -20.23 20.70 9.67
CA THR A 654 -19.87 22.13 9.66
C THR A 654 -18.78 22.46 8.65
N GLY A 655 -18.10 21.43 8.12
CA GLY A 655 -16.94 21.55 7.24
C GLY A 655 -15.62 21.62 8.00
N LEU A 656 -15.65 21.90 9.32
CA LEU A 656 -14.46 22.02 10.16
C LEU A 656 -13.72 20.69 10.37
N SER A 657 -14.37 19.55 10.12
CA SER A 657 -13.71 18.25 10.11
C SER A 657 -12.46 18.22 9.21
N GLY A 658 -12.45 18.99 8.12
CA GLY A 658 -11.33 19.08 7.17
C GLY A 658 -10.05 19.68 7.73
N LYS A 659 -10.14 20.44 8.81
CA LYS A 659 -8.94 20.90 9.52
C LYS A 659 -8.29 19.75 10.28
N GLY A 660 -9.12 18.91 10.91
CA GLY A 660 -8.68 17.84 11.81
C GLY A 660 -8.44 16.50 11.13
N SER A 661 -8.70 16.40 9.82
CA SER A 661 -8.50 15.18 9.04
C SER A 661 -7.01 14.87 8.84
N PHE A 662 -6.74 13.58 8.72
CA PHE A 662 -5.52 13.05 8.13
C PHE A 662 -5.82 12.80 6.66
N ASP A 663 -5.54 13.80 5.83
CA ASP A 663 -5.72 13.75 4.37
C ASP A 663 -4.39 13.95 3.67
N VAL A 664 -4.30 13.50 2.40
CA VAL A 664 -3.08 13.54 1.59
C VAL A 664 -2.39 14.91 1.68
N ARG A 665 -3.16 15.99 1.51
CA ARG A 665 -2.65 17.35 1.47
C ARG A 665 -1.87 17.76 2.73
N HIS A 666 -2.23 17.18 3.87
CA HIS A 666 -1.58 17.45 5.15
C HIS A 666 -0.52 16.40 5.49
N VAL A 667 -0.81 15.11 5.28
CA VAL A 667 0.08 14.01 5.67
C VAL A 667 1.38 14.02 4.88
N ILE A 668 1.36 14.46 3.61
CA ILE A 668 2.57 14.53 2.78
C ILE A 668 3.69 15.38 3.41
N ASN A 669 3.32 16.37 4.23
CA ASN A 669 4.25 17.27 4.91
C ASN A 669 4.50 16.88 6.39
N MET A 670 3.91 15.79 6.88
CA MET A 670 4.20 15.26 8.20
C MET A 670 5.49 14.43 8.15
N GLU A 671 6.48 14.78 8.95
CA GLU A 671 7.76 14.07 8.97
C GLU A 671 7.71 12.86 9.91
N TYR A 672 7.13 11.75 9.45
CA TYR A 672 7.15 10.51 10.22
C TYR A 672 8.56 9.92 10.29
N ASN A 673 8.89 9.43 11.48
CA ASN A 673 9.95 8.46 11.65
C ASN A 673 9.47 7.07 11.19
N PRO A 674 10.40 6.13 10.88
CA PRO A 674 10.06 4.77 10.46
C PRO A 674 9.11 4.06 11.43
N SER A 675 7.82 3.97 11.13
CA SER A 675 6.80 3.39 12.03
C SER A 675 5.96 2.29 11.37
N VAL A 676 5.16 1.59 12.20
CA VAL A 676 4.10 0.67 11.77
C VAL A 676 2.75 1.29 12.08
N ALA A 677 1.89 1.39 11.06
CA ALA A 677 0.54 1.93 11.20
C ALA A 677 -0.51 0.88 10.81
N PHE A 678 -1.51 0.69 11.67
CA PHE A 678 -2.74 -0.03 11.36
C PHE A 678 -3.90 0.97 11.43
N ILE A 679 -4.51 1.27 10.29
CA ILE A 679 -5.61 2.24 10.18
C ILE A 679 -6.89 1.49 9.85
N GLU A 680 -7.73 1.34 10.88
CA GLU A 680 -9.09 0.84 10.78
C GLU A 680 -10.00 1.96 10.28
N SER A 681 -10.11 2.12 8.96
CA SER A 681 -10.94 3.15 8.34
C SER A 681 -11.24 2.81 6.89
N CYS A 682 -12.50 2.98 6.47
CA CYS A 682 -12.98 2.65 5.13
C CYS A 682 -12.08 3.19 4.00
N LEU A 683 -11.76 2.35 3.03
CA LEU A 683 -11.08 2.67 1.77
C LEU A 683 -9.67 3.26 1.90
N VAL A 684 -9.12 3.49 3.10
CA VAL A 684 -7.81 4.14 3.28
C VAL A 684 -6.66 3.35 2.66
N GLY A 685 -6.84 2.04 2.51
CA GLY A 685 -5.97 1.13 1.79
C GLY A 685 -6.28 0.98 0.30
N LYS A 686 -7.25 1.67 -0.29
CA LYS A 686 -7.56 1.58 -1.72
C LYS A 686 -6.47 2.25 -2.56
N ILE A 687 -5.94 1.52 -3.55
CA ILE A 687 -4.96 2.06 -4.53
C ILE A 687 -5.32 1.72 -5.98
N GLU A 688 -6.33 0.89 -6.21
CA GLU A 688 -6.62 0.37 -7.55
C GLU A 688 -7.07 1.49 -8.50
N GLY A 689 -6.40 1.62 -9.64
CA GLY A 689 -6.75 2.60 -10.68
C GLY A 689 -6.57 4.07 -10.26
N LEU A 690 -5.81 4.33 -9.20
CA LEU A 690 -5.52 5.65 -8.67
C LEU A 690 -4.03 5.96 -8.81
N ILE A 691 -3.69 7.19 -9.18
CA ILE A 691 -2.31 7.66 -9.07
C ILE A 691 -1.89 7.67 -7.59
N PRO A 692 -0.65 7.29 -7.27
CA PRO A 692 -0.25 7.04 -5.89
C PRO A 692 -0.29 8.32 -5.03
N GLU A 693 -0.14 9.49 -5.63
CA GLU A 693 -0.27 10.81 -4.98
C GLU A 693 -1.68 11.12 -4.49
N ASN A 694 -2.72 10.40 -4.96
CA ASN A 694 -4.08 10.55 -4.44
C ASN A 694 -4.41 9.55 -3.31
N CYS A 695 -3.50 8.61 -3.03
CA CYS A 695 -3.72 7.53 -2.08
C CYS A 695 -3.11 7.90 -0.72
N LEU A 696 -3.92 7.88 0.34
CA LEU A 696 -3.46 8.21 1.68
C LEU A 696 -2.43 7.19 2.19
N SER A 697 -2.65 5.90 1.94
CA SER A 697 -1.70 4.83 2.28
C SER A 697 -0.30 5.10 1.72
N GLN A 698 -0.21 5.44 0.44
CA GLN A 698 1.04 5.76 -0.23
C GLN A 698 1.64 7.07 0.28
N THR A 699 0.80 8.03 0.65
CA THR A 699 1.24 9.29 1.26
C THR A 699 1.86 9.07 2.64
N TYR A 700 1.37 8.14 3.46
CA TYR A 700 2.02 7.76 4.72
C TYR A 700 3.39 7.10 4.49
N ILE A 701 3.50 6.25 3.47
CA ILE A 701 4.79 5.68 3.05
C ILE A 701 5.74 6.78 2.58
N HIS A 702 5.30 7.71 1.73
CA HIS A 702 6.08 8.89 1.34
C HIS A 702 6.52 9.73 2.57
N ALA A 703 5.61 9.89 3.54
CA ALA A 703 5.80 10.66 4.75
C ALA A 703 6.73 9.99 5.79
N GLY A 704 7.13 8.73 5.58
CA GLY A 704 8.19 8.06 6.35
C GLY A 704 7.80 6.77 7.07
N VAL A 705 6.52 6.35 6.99
CA VAL A 705 6.05 5.09 7.58
C VAL A 705 6.65 3.88 6.85
N ASN A 706 7.03 2.82 7.56
CA ASN A 706 7.63 1.61 6.97
C ASN A 706 6.59 0.56 6.59
N SER A 707 5.50 0.48 7.36
CA SER A 707 4.44 -0.47 7.15
C SER A 707 3.10 0.18 7.45
N PHE A 708 2.18 0.08 6.50
CA PHE A 708 0.85 0.66 6.60
C PHE A 708 -0.19 -0.40 6.23
N VAL A 709 -1.02 -0.79 7.20
CA VAL A 709 -2.12 -1.75 7.03
C VAL A 709 -3.43 -0.98 7.06
N ALA A 710 -4.25 -1.13 6.02
CA ALA A 710 -5.54 -0.45 5.94
C ALA A 710 -6.50 -1.21 5.00
N SER A 711 -7.79 -0.91 5.12
CA SER A 711 -8.83 -1.56 4.33
C SER A 711 -8.94 -1.01 2.91
N THR A 712 -9.13 -1.88 1.93
CA THR A 712 -9.43 -1.49 0.54
C THR A 712 -10.90 -1.14 0.34
N ARG A 713 -11.79 -1.54 1.26
CA ARG A 713 -13.25 -1.38 1.19
C ARG A 713 -13.85 -0.79 2.46
N TYR A 714 -15.18 -0.73 2.50
CA TYR A 714 -15.93 -0.28 3.68
C TYR A 714 -15.76 -1.30 4.81
N THR A 715 -15.22 -0.84 5.93
CA THR A 715 -15.05 -1.70 7.10
C THR A 715 -16.37 -1.81 7.86
N ALA A 716 -16.61 -2.99 8.41
CA ALA A 716 -17.75 -3.26 9.28
C ALA A 716 -17.32 -3.17 10.75
N ASP A 717 -18.23 -2.73 11.61
CA ASP A 717 -18.08 -2.74 13.06
C ASP A 717 -19.47 -2.89 13.69
N PRO A 718 -19.65 -3.64 14.79
CA PRO A 718 -20.89 -3.65 15.58
C PRO A 718 -21.42 -2.25 15.89
N GLY A 719 -20.57 -1.31 16.28
CA GLY A 719 -20.99 0.02 16.71
C GLY A 719 -21.59 0.06 18.13
N TYR A 720 -21.62 -1.07 18.87
CA TYR A 720 -22.27 -1.18 20.19
C TYR A 720 -21.79 -2.34 21.08
N LEU A 721 -21.94 -2.18 22.40
CA LEU A 721 -21.54 -3.16 23.43
C LEU A 721 -22.67 -4.12 23.85
N GLU A 722 -22.35 -5.40 24.03
CA GLU A 722 -23.24 -6.43 24.58
C GLU A 722 -23.19 -6.54 26.13
N PRO A 723 -24.26 -7.02 26.81
CA PRO A 723 -25.54 -7.47 26.27
C PRO A 723 -26.61 -6.36 26.21
N GLY A 724 -27.41 -6.32 25.14
CA GLY A 724 -28.57 -5.42 25.00
C GLY A 724 -29.86 -5.92 25.70
N LEU A 725 -29.85 -6.13 27.03
CA LEU A 725 -30.90 -6.92 27.71
C LEU A 725 -32.25 -6.23 28.00
N ILE A 726 -32.35 -4.89 28.03
CA ILE A 726 -33.60 -4.19 28.45
C ILE A 726 -34.46 -3.78 27.24
N PHE A 727 -33.81 -3.41 26.13
CA PHE A 727 -34.35 -3.35 24.78
C PHE A 727 -33.21 -3.84 23.88
N LYS A 728 -33.48 -4.82 22.99
CA LYS A 728 -32.47 -5.28 22.03
C LYS A 728 -31.96 -4.05 21.26
N GLY A 729 -30.66 -3.77 21.38
CA GLY A 729 -30.02 -2.60 20.76
C GLY A 729 -30.01 -1.31 21.58
N PHE A 730 -30.34 -1.29 22.88
CA PHE A 730 -30.15 -0.09 23.73
C PHE A 730 -28.87 -0.14 24.59
N GLY A 731 -27.81 0.57 24.17
CA GLY A 731 -26.41 0.34 24.56
C GLY A 731 -25.95 0.86 25.93
N ILE A 732 -26.77 1.63 26.66
CA ILE A 732 -26.38 2.15 28.00
C ILE A 732 -26.08 1.02 29.00
N TYR A 733 -26.84 -0.09 28.94
CA TYR A 733 -26.58 -1.23 29.80
C TYR A 733 -25.26 -1.93 29.45
N GLY A 734 -24.99 -2.14 28.15
CA GLY A 734 -23.72 -2.70 27.67
C GLY A 734 -22.53 -1.90 28.19
N TYR A 735 -22.61 -0.57 28.12
CA TYR A 735 -21.60 0.33 28.69
C TYR A 735 -21.40 0.15 30.21
N ILE A 736 -22.49 0.12 30.98
CA ILE A 736 -22.42 -0.06 32.44
C ILE A 736 -21.83 -1.43 32.78
N ASN A 737 -22.29 -2.49 32.11
CA ASN A 737 -21.83 -3.85 32.32
C ASN A 737 -20.34 -3.98 31.99
N ALA A 738 -19.89 -3.48 30.83
CA ALA A 738 -18.49 -3.44 30.44
C ALA A 738 -17.64 -2.68 31.47
N SER A 739 -18.12 -1.51 31.93
CA SER A 739 -17.44 -0.72 32.96
C SER A 739 -17.30 -1.46 34.29
N ILE A 740 -18.36 -2.16 34.74
CA ILE A 740 -18.34 -2.96 35.97
C ILE A 740 -17.38 -4.15 35.82
N ASN A 741 -17.45 -4.88 34.70
CA ASN A 741 -16.56 -6.02 34.45
C ASN A 741 -15.09 -5.62 34.39
N LEU A 742 -14.77 -4.50 33.72
CA LEU A 742 -13.42 -3.98 33.70
C LEU A 742 -12.96 -3.62 35.12
N LYS A 743 -13.78 -2.88 35.88
CA LYS A 743 -13.43 -2.43 37.23
C LYS A 743 -13.31 -3.57 38.25
N MET A 744 -14.19 -4.56 38.18
CA MET A 744 -14.29 -5.64 39.17
C MET A 744 -13.44 -6.87 38.82
N HIS A 745 -13.20 -7.10 37.53
CA HIS A 745 -12.58 -8.34 37.04
C HIS A 745 -11.40 -8.11 36.09
N GLY A 746 -11.10 -6.86 35.70
CA GLY A 746 -10.05 -6.56 34.72
C GLY A 746 -10.34 -7.09 33.33
N LYS A 747 -11.61 -7.28 32.97
CA LYS A 747 -12.04 -7.86 31.69
C LYS A 747 -12.62 -6.78 30.76
N TYR A 748 -12.01 -6.63 29.59
CA TYR A 748 -12.56 -5.82 28.50
C TYR A 748 -13.68 -6.57 27.75
N PRO A 749 -14.58 -5.85 27.04
CA PRO A 749 -15.46 -6.45 26.06
C PRO A 749 -14.68 -7.17 24.95
N ASP A 750 -15.30 -8.18 24.34
CA ASP A 750 -14.76 -8.83 23.16
C ASP A 750 -14.70 -7.84 21.99
N LEU A 751 -13.66 -7.99 21.14
CA LEU A 751 -13.52 -7.22 19.91
C LEU A 751 -14.08 -8.03 18.74
N HIS A 752 -14.53 -7.32 17.73
CA HIS A 752 -15.11 -7.88 16.51
C HIS A 752 -14.54 -7.18 15.27
N PHE A 753 -14.73 -7.78 14.09
CA PHE A 753 -14.30 -7.24 12.80
C PHE A 753 -12.85 -6.70 12.80
N GLY A 754 -12.62 -5.52 12.21
CA GLY A 754 -11.29 -4.96 12.00
C GLY A 754 -10.54 -4.66 13.31
N ALA A 755 -11.26 -4.29 14.39
CA ALA A 755 -10.65 -4.08 15.70
C ALA A 755 -10.06 -5.38 16.29
N LEU A 756 -10.72 -6.52 16.10
CA LEU A 756 -10.20 -7.83 16.52
C LEU A 756 -8.96 -8.22 15.72
N LEU A 757 -9.00 -8.02 14.40
CA LEU A 757 -7.87 -8.31 13.52
C LEU A 757 -6.67 -7.42 13.85
N ALA A 758 -6.90 -6.13 14.11
CA ALA A 758 -5.87 -5.18 14.51
C ALA A 758 -5.22 -5.55 15.85
N GLU A 759 -6.01 -5.95 16.84
CA GLU A 759 -5.49 -6.41 18.14
C GLU A 759 -4.61 -7.65 17.96
N ASP A 760 -5.10 -8.66 17.23
CA ASP A 760 -4.32 -9.88 16.98
C ASP A 760 -3.01 -9.59 16.22
N PHE A 761 -3.03 -8.66 15.27
CA PHE A 761 -1.84 -8.18 14.57
C PHE A 761 -0.85 -7.51 15.52
N ILE A 762 -1.32 -6.57 16.34
CA ILE A 762 -0.48 -5.82 17.30
C ILE A 762 0.14 -6.76 18.32
N ILE A 763 -0.65 -7.67 18.90
CA ILE A 763 -0.18 -8.64 19.90
C ILE A 763 0.87 -9.57 19.29
N ASP A 764 0.65 -10.08 18.07
CA ASP A 764 1.62 -10.96 17.41
C ASP A 764 2.96 -10.24 17.12
N LEU A 765 2.92 -8.95 16.74
CA LEU A 765 4.13 -8.14 16.59
C LEU A 765 4.90 -8.00 17.90
N ILE A 766 4.24 -7.62 18.98
CA ILE A 766 4.92 -7.25 20.24
C ILE A 766 5.31 -8.46 21.09
N GLU A 767 4.47 -9.51 21.13
CA GLU A 767 4.69 -10.68 22.01
C GLU A 767 5.47 -11.78 21.30
N ASN A 768 5.28 -11.99 19.99
CA ASN A 768 5.94 -13.06 19.24
C ASN A 768 7.14 -12.59 18.41
N ASN A 769 7.44 -11.28 18.41
CA ASN A 769 8.49 -10.68 17.59
C ASN A 769 8.35 -11.07 16.10
N SER A 770 7.11 -11.14 15.62
CA SER A 770 6.78 -11.45 14.24
C SER A 770 7.13 -10.28 13.31
N SER A 771 7.49 -10.58 12.07
CA SER A 771 7.47 -9.55 11.01
C SER A 771 6.03 -9.12 10.72
N VAL A 772 5.83 -7.90 10.22
CA VAL A 772 4.50 -7.33 9.90
C VAL A 772 3.66 -8.24 8.98
N GLY A 773 4.27 -8.89 7.99
CA GLY A 773 3.54 -9.81 7.11
C GLY A 773 3.08 -11.09 7.82
N ILE A 774 3.88 -11.60 8.76
CA ILE A 774 3.54 -12.79 9.55
C ILE A 774 2.46 -12.47 10.56
N ALA A 775 2.56 -11.32 11.23
CA ALA A 775 1.54 -10.86 12.16
C ALA A 775 0.18 -10.68 11.48
N LEU A 776 0.14 -10.08 10.28
CA LEU A 776 -1.12 -9.87 9.56
C LEU A 776 -1.71 -11.20 9.07
N ARG A 777 -0.86 -12.08 8.52
CA ARG A 777 -1.26 -13.46 8.14
C ARG A 777 -1.87 -14.21 9.32
N ASN A 778 -1.20 -14.19 10.47
CA ASN A 778 -1.66 -14.87 11.68
C ASN A 778 -2.98 -14.28 12.20
N ALA A 779 -3.14 -12.95 12.17
CA ALA A 779 -4.38 -12.28 12.56
C ALA A 779 -5.55 -12.70 11.65
N LYS A 780 -5.35 -12.69 10.33
CA LYS A 780 -6.34 -13.16 9.35
C LYS A 780 -6.75 -14.61 9.60
N ASN A 781 -5.79 -15.52 9.77
CA ASN A 781 -6.09 -16.95 9.97
C ASN A 781 -6.80 -17.25 11.30
N LYS A 782 -6.68 -16.37 12.31
CA LYS A 782 -7.38 -16.49 13.61
C LYS A 782 -8.76 -15.83 13.59
N TYR A 783 -9.02 -14.90 12.67
CA TYR A 783 -10.17 -14.01 12.71
C TYR A 783 -11.51 -14.76 12.59
N LEU A 784 -11.77 -15.46 11.48
CA LEU A 784 -13.05 -16.18 11.29
C LEU A 784 -13.30 -17.27 12.35
N PRO A 785 -12.31 -18.10 12.76
CA PRO A 785 -12.49 -19.01 13.89
C PRO A 785 -12.98 -18.34 15.18
N LYS A 786 -12.57 -17.10 15.45
CA LYS A 786 -12.99 -16.33 16.62
C LYS A 786 -14.36 -15.68 16.44
N ASP A 787 -14.60 -15.07 15.28
CA ASP A 787 -15.70 -14.13 15.12
C ASP A 787 -16.88 -14.65 14.29
N ALA A 788 -16.73 -15.69 13.47
CA ALA A 788 -17.78 -16.14 12.53
C ALA A 788 -19.12 -16.46 13.20
N ASN A 789 -19.10 -16.93 14.45
CA ASN A 789 -20.30 -17.29 15.21
C ASN A 789 -20.89 -16.14 16.05
N SER A 790 -20.19 -14.99 16.16
CA SER A 790 -20.72 -13.80 16.82
C SER A 790 -21.94 -13.27 16.07
N THR A 791 -23.01 -12.94 16.79
CA THR A 791 -24.25 -12.43 16.20
C THR A 791 -24.42 -10.94 16.48
N PHE A 792 -24.97 -10.22 15.50
CA PHE A 792 -25.23 -8.79 15.60
C PHE A 792 -26.63 -8.48 15.09
N LEU A 793 -27.28 -7.49 15.69
CA LEU A 793 -28.60 -7.02 15.26
C LEU A 793 -28.54 -6.35 13.88
N TRP A 794 -27.40 -5.73 13.57
CA TRP A 794 -27.14 -5.04 12.31
C TRP A 794 -25.62 -4.79 12.22
N THR A 795 -25.09 -4.66 11.00
CA THR A 795 -23.69 -4.26 10.73
C THR A 795 -23.65 -3.36 9.49
N PRO A 796 -22.87 -2.28 9.48
CA PRO A 796 -22.76 -1.42 8.31
C PRO A 796 -21.79 -2.00 7.25
N PRO A 797 -21.89 -1.52 6.00
CA PRO A 797 -23.02 -0.79 5.45
C PRO A 797 -24.22 -1.73 5.22
N LEU A 798 -25.43 -1.23 5.52
CA LEU A 798 -26.67 -1.97 5.36
C LEU A 798 -27.09 -1.92 3.88
N TYR A 799 -27.48 -3.07 3.32
CA TYR A 799 -27.70 -3.35 1.89
C TYR A 799 -28.53 -2.29 1.10
N PHE A 800 -28.17 -2.07 -0.18
CA PHE A 800 -28.99 -1.39 -1.19
C PHE A 800 -29.64 -2.49 -2.04
N SER A 801 -30.91 -2.80 -1.79
CA SER A 801 -31.69 -3.48 -2.81
C SER A 801 -31.85 -2.46 -3.94
N GLY A 802 -31.28 -2.74 -5.10
CA GLY A 802 -31.44 -1.92 -6.30
C GLY A 802 -32.87 -1.92 -6.87
N ASP A 803 -33.89 -2.21 -6.05
CA ASP A 803 -35.30 -2.23 -6.44
C ASP A 803 -36.00 -0.95 -5.94
N PRO A 804 -36.31 0.01 -6.83
CA PRO A 804 -37.06 1.22 -6.47
C PRO A 804 -38.51 0.95 -6.07
N PHE A 805 -38.98 -0.30 -6.12
CA PHE A 805 -40.32 -0.73 -5.74
C PHE A 805 -40.35 -1.63 -4.50
N GLU A 806 -39.22 -1.87 -3.82
CA GLU A 806 -39.23 -2.65 -2.59
C GLU A 806 -40.02 -1.90 -1.51
N VAL A 807 -41.13 -2.50 -1.08
CA VAL A 807 -41.99 -1.93 -0.03
C VAL A 807 -41.22 -2.01 1.28
N ILE A 808 -40.86 -0.85 1.84
CA ILE A 808 -40.22 -0.72 3.16
C ILE A 808 -41.12 -1.36 4.22
N GLY A 809 -40.87 -2.62 4.52
CA GLY A 809 -41.49 -3.35 5.63
C GLY A 809 -40.85 -2.92 6.94
N TRP A 810 -41.64 -2.27 7.80
CA TRP A 810 -41.20 -1.84 9.13
C TRP A 810 -41.07 -3.06 10.06
N ASN A 811 -39.91 -3.72 10.04
CA ASN A 811 -39.66 -4.83 10.97
C ASN A 811 -39.25 -4.26 12.34
N PHE A 812 -40.19 -4.23 13.29
CA PHE A 812 -39.95 -3.76 14.67
C PHE A 812 -39.12 -4.74 15.52
N GLN A 813 -38.68 -5.86 14.93
CA GLN A 813 -37.81 -6.85 15.57
C GLN A 813 -36.64 -7.20 14.63
N PRO A 814 -35.50 -6.50 14.71
CA PRO A 814 -34.29 -6.94 14.02
C PRO A 814 -33.89 -8.33 14.56
N GLU A 815 -33.78 -9.29 13.66
CA GLU A 815 -33.22 -10.61 13.96
C GLU A 815 -31.69 -10.51 13.96
N GLU A 816 -31.06 -11.12 14.97
CA GLU A 816 -29.61 -11.19 15.03
C GLU A 816 -29.08 -12.10 13.90
N THR A 817 -28.07 -11.64 13.18
CA THR A 817 -27.42 -12.40 12.11
C THR A 817 -25.94 -12.53 12.39
N ASN A 818 -25.30 -13.57 11.85
CA ASN A 818 -23.85 -13.72 11.93
C ASN A 818 -23.09 -12.70 11.06
N ALA A 819 -23.79 -11.99 10.16
CA ALA A 819 -23.20 -11.07 9.17
C ALA A 819 -21.98 -11.67 8.44
N LEU A 820 -22.06 -12.95 8.06
CA LEU A 820 -20.90 -13.72 7.61
C LEU A 820 -20.22 -13.09 6.38
N ASP A 821 -20.99 -12.63 5.39
CA ASP A 821 -20.46 -11.95 4.20
C ASP A 821 -19.56 -10.76 4.55
N LYS A 822 -19.93 -9.97 5.57
CA LYS A 822 -19.10 -8.84 6.05
C LYS A 822 -17.83 -9.29 6.73
N LYS A 823 -17.87 -10.42 7.43
CA LYS A 823 -16.67 -10.99 8.07
C LYS A 823 -15.69 -11.51 7.02
N TYR A 824 -16.18 -12.07 5.91
CA TYR A 824 -15.32 -12.40 4.77
C TYR A 824 -14.72 -11.14 4.12
N VAL A 825 -15.50 -10.06 3.96
CA VAL A 825 -14.94 -8.76 3.53
C VAL A 825 -13.84 -8.29 4.49
N CYS A 826 -14.09 -8.31 5.80
CA CYS A 826 -13.13 -7.92 6.84
C CYS A 826 -11.83 -8.74 6.78
N LEU A 827 -11.91 -10.04 6.48
CA LEU A 827 -10.72 -10.87 6.32
C LEU A 827 -9.85 -10.40 5.15
N HIS A 828 -10.48 -10.06 4.02
CA HIS A 828 -9.80 -9.76 2.76
C HIS A 828 -9.38 -8.30 2.62
N GLU A 829 -10.11 -7.34 3.19
CA GLU A 829 -9.91 -5.92 2.90
C GLU A 829 -8.60 -5.32 3.43
N PHE A 830 -8.04 -5.84 4.53
CA PHE A 830 -6.79 -5.31 5.09
C PHE A 830 -5.57 -5.76 4.28
N THR A 831 -4.94 -4.79 3.62
CA THR A 831 -3.74 -4.98 2.80
C THR A 831 -2.54 -4.35 3.48
N LEU A 832 -1.38 -5.02 3.41
CA LEU A 832 -0.11 -4.52 3.92
C LEU A 832 0.66 -3.78 2.82
N TYR A 833 0.89 -2.49 3.00
CA TYR A 833 1.85 -1.69 2.23
C TYR A 833 3.16 -1.60 3.01
N GLY A 834 4.21 -2.24 2.51
CA GLY A 834 5.51 -2.39 3.16
C GLY A 834 6.14 -3.76 2.89
N ASP A 835 7.38 -3.93 3.35
CA ASP A 835 8.08 -5.23 3.25
C ASP A 835 7.45 -6.24 4.23
N PRO A 836 6.90 -7.38 3.76
CA PRO A 836 6.31 -8.39 4.66
C PRO A 836 7.30 -8.98 5.66
N ALA A 837 8.60 -8.95 5.38
CA ALA A 837 9.64 -9.40 6.30
C ALA A 837 10.11 -8.31 7.26
N PHE A 838 9.59 -7.08 7.18
CA PHE A 838 9.93 -6.03 8.12
C PHE A 838 9.54 -6.43 9.54
N ASN A 839 10.50 -6.36 10.45
CA ASN A 839 10.29 -6.59 11.87
C ASN A 839 10.60 -5.30 12.66
N PRO A 840 9.58 -4.62 13.19
CA PRO A 840 9.77 -3.41 14.00
C PRO A 840 10.39 -3.76 15.37
N CYS A 841 11.09 -2.81 16.00
CA CYS A 841 11.69 -3.08 17.31
C CYS A 841 10.61 -3.25 18.38
N SER A 842 10.64 -4.41 19.06
CA SER A 842 10.02 -4.59 20.37
C SER A 842 10.96 -4.11 21.49
N ILE A 843 10.40 -3.78 22.65
CA ILE A 843 11.15 -3.25 23.80
C ILE A 843 12.18 -4.24 24.35
N SER A 844 11.99 -5.55 24.12
CA SER A 844 12.83 -6.62 24.65
C SER A 844 14.00 -7.05 23.75
N GLU A 845 13.97 -6.79 22.44
CA GLU A 845 14.91 -7.43 21.49
C GLU A 845 15.58 -6.49 20.47
N CYS A 846 15.59 -5.17 20.70
CA CYS A 846 16.26 -4.23 19.79
C CYS A 846 17.81 -4.38 19.76
N CYS A 847 18.36 -5.43 20.38
CA CYS A 847 19.78 -5.79 20.34
C CYS A 847 19.97 -7.21 19.77
N VAL A 848 20.70 -7.27 18.65
CA VAL A 848 21.31 -8.47 18.03
C VAL A 848 20.41 -9.27 17.08
N ARG A 849 20.31 -8.87 15.81
CA ARG A 849 20.12 -9.80 14.68
C ARG A 849 20.79 -9.26 13.39
N PHE A 850 21.86 -9.93 12.95
CA PHE A 850 22.38 -10.00 11.58
C PHE A 850 22.91 -11.42 11.36
#